data_AF-A0A653BQP8-F1
#
_entry.id   AF-A0A653BQP8-F1
#
_cell.length_a   1.000
_cell.length_b   1.000
_cell.length_c   1.000
_cell.angle_alpha   90.00
_cell.angle_beta   90.00
_cell.angle_gamma   90.00
#
_symmetry.space_group_name_H-M   'P 1'
#
loop_
_entity.id
_entity.type
_entity.pdbx_description
1 polymer ?
#
loop_
_entity_poly.entity_id
_entity_poly.type
_entity_poly.pdbx_seq_one_letter_code
_entity_poly.pdbx_strand_id
1 'polypeptide(L)'
;MHRDTTCGENLKRYDKLTKLSPLAKNLRATQNLSRTGIAFLNPSGSDSHGGTPPRVTYSGVDRSLNAPAHAQLADQRPRDLPRADEPHDTGTRTETGHSPTLNLETDIQLPEATLEILGEDPGKKLRDDFSLHSAISSRWNHYLTHGIPKDDLSNLLTRYDTPANCPALLPPTLNAEVVGALSAAHMKRDSCYADYQKEVAIGLSALGQGISILLGQPDTLITSESNHASVLSSLVDTGKVLTNLFFNISNTRRSLILPLLDKSVRDLVATSKPQKYLFGEDLGDKIKLAKTLEKIGKDIRPPAPGSSKEGYEATKRADFPSIQTQVSPKEVERRTSTTTSYPGGRNVIRQALLNKGTLEQALETTIQAISPSTLKQYGTTYKLWWHYCSEKHIDAFNASVGEVICFLQDLLDKRDYKYGTFNSHRSALALITPGDLGQSTLLKRFLKGVSRLRPATPRYNVTWDPSGVLKYLKDLATKDSLKRLSEKLATLLALITGGRLQTLSLIRISNIVHDHTGLQVAITDLTKTSLVSKAQPYIRIPFHQDDPNLCVATLMNTYINVTKNIRGEEDYLFITFSKPHKRAKGQTIARWIKTTLQAAGVDTTMFKPQSTRHASTSAAFRRGIPLETILKTAGWTDSSSTFGKFYNRPILESNSYANAILNIAKE
;
A
#
# COMPACT_ATOMS: atom_id res chain seq x y z
N MET A 1 52.94 25.03 29.61
CA MET A 1 53.89 24.32 28.71
C MET A 1 53.16 23.15 28.07
N HIS A 2 53.52 22.77 26.84
CA HIS A 2 53.16 21.47 26.23
C HIS A 2 53.73 20.30 27.09
N ARG A 3 53.36 19.01 26.92
CA ARG A 3 53.07 18.27 25.67
C ARG A 3 52.42 16.89 25.93
N ASP A 4 51.40 16.55 25.13
CA ASP A 4 51.01 15.25 24.51
C ASP A 4 50.98 13.86 25.21
N THR A 5 50.06 13.02 24.68
CA THR A 5 49.97 11.53 24.68
C THR A 5 49.60 10.82 26.01
N THR A 6 48.81 9.71 26.04
CA THR A 6 48.20 8.87 24.97
C THR A 6 46.90 8.17 25.40
N CYS A 7 46.14 7.71 24.41
CA CYS A 7 45.13 6.65 24.46
C CYS A 7 45.46 5.47 25.41
N GLY A 8 44.46 4.93 26.15
CA GLY A 8 44.70 3.62 26.76
C GLY A 8 43.74 2.98 27.77
N GLU A 9 42.69 3.64 28.30
CA GLU A 9 41.92 3.01 29.40
C GLU A 9 40.43 3.39 29.43
N ASN A 10 39.57 2.51 28.87
CA ASN A 10 38.17 2.29 29.29
C ASN A 10 37.49 1.11 28.53
N LEU A 11 38.23 0.01 28.32
CA LEU A 11 37.73 -1.21 27.67
C LEU A 11 37.85 -2.45 28.59
N LYS A 12 37.62 -2.29 29.90
CA LYS A 12 37.68 -3.38 30.90
C LYS A 12 36.59 -3.30 31.97
N ARG A 13 35.34 -3.09 31.56
CA ARG A 13 34.19 -3.24 32.48
C ARG A 13 32.87 -3.52 31.76
N TYR A 14 32.77 -4.66 31.06
CA TYR A 14 31.52 -5.40 30.76
C TYR A 14 31.84 -6.69 29.98
N ASP A 15 32.63 -7.60 30.57
CA ASP A 15 32.77 -8.96 30.03
C ASP A 15 32.95 -10.00 31.16
N LYS A 16 31.82 -10.33 31.81
CA LYS A 16 31.68 -11.48 32.70
C LYS A 16 30.20 -11.77 32.98
N LEU A 17 29.49 -12.38 32.01
CA LEU A 17 28.30 -13.24 32.22
C LEU A 17 27.80 -13.86 30.89
N THR A 18 28.69 -14.57 30.19
CA THR A 18 28.43 -15.15 28.85
C THR A 18 29.07 -16.54 28.70
N LYS A 19 28.65 -17.50 29.52
CA LYS A 19 28.83 -18.94 29.23
C LYS A 19 27.61 -19.75 29.64
N LEU A 20 26.70 -19.99 28.68
CA LEU A 20 25.98 -21.23 28.39
C LEU A 20 25.19 -21.01 27.08
N SER A 21 25.12 -22.02 26.21
CA SER A 21 24.65 -21.93 24.81
C SER A 21 23.30 -22.66 24.62
N PRO A 22 22.70 -22.81 23.40
CA PRO A 22 22.82 -22.04 22.15
C PRO A 22 21.43 -21.71 21.52
N LEU A 23 21.13 -20.45 21.17
CA LEU A 23 19.89 -20.14 20.40
C LEU A 23 20.03 -19.06 19.31
N ALA A 24 21.13 -19.11 18.57
CA ALA A 24 21.40 -18.24 17.43
C ALA A 24 20.68 -18.64 16.12
N LYS A 25 19.35 -18.83 16.15
CA LYS A 25 18.49 -18.97 14.96
C LYS A 25 17.08 -18.43 15.21
N ASN A 26 16.83 -17.14 14.96
CA ASN A 26 15.55 -16.61 14.41
C ASN A 26 15.52 -15.07 14.26
N LEU A 27 16.49 -14.47 13.58
CA LEU A 27 16.39 -13.05 13.16
C LEU A 27 15.54 -12.89 11.88
N ARG A 28 14.25 -13.28 11.95
CA ARG A 28 13.25 -13.10 10.87
C ARG A 28 11.79 -13.28 11.33
N ALA A 29 11.46 -12.89 12.57
CA ALA A 29 10.14 -13.10 13.17
C ALA A 29 9.62 -11.89 13.98
N THR A 30 9.96 -10.65 13.61
CA THR A 30 9.49 -9.42 14.28
C THR A 30 8.85 -8.44 13.29
N GLN A 31 7.70 -8.84 12.71
CA GLN A 31 6.82 -7.91 11.98
C GLN A 31 5.32 -8.24 12.07
N ASN A 32 4.93 -9.20 12.91
CA ASN A 32 3.53 -9.55 13.20
C ASN A 32 3.40 -9.83 14.70
N LEU A 33 3.12 -8.79 15.49
CA LEU A 33 2.50 -8.85 16.84
C LEU A 33 2.30 -7.41 17.33
N SER A 34 1.18 -6.81 16.92
CA SER A 34 0.70 -5.52 17.43
C SER A 34 -0.83 -5.43 17.19
N ARG A 35 -1.59 -6.40 17.71
CA ARG A 35 -3.07 -6.42 17.63
C ARG A 35 -3.73 -7.47 18.54
N THR A 36 -3.56 -7.34 19.85
CA THR A 36 -4.43 -7.94 20.90
C THR A 36 -4.12 -7.26 22.22
N GLY A 37 -5.12 -6.66 22.89
CA GLY A 37 -4.89 -5.98 24.17
C GLY A 37 -5.91 -4.91 24.53
N ILE A 38 -7.20 -5.24 24.59
CA ILE A 38 -8.12 -4.65 25.57
C ILE A 38 -8.88 -5.81 26.21
N ALA A 39 -8.81 -5.89 27.54
CA ALA A 39 -9.47 -6.92 28.33
C ALA A 39 -10.82 -6.44 28.85
N PHE A 40 -11.63 -7.40 29.29
CA PHE A 40 -12.95 -7.21 29.89
C PHE A 40 -12.89 -6.37 31.18
N LEU A 41 -13.90 -5.53 31.38
CA LEU A 41 -14.40 -5.17 32.70
C LEU A 41 -15.91 -5.42 32.74
N ASN A 42 -16.32 -6.37 33.58
CA ASN A 42 -17.72 -6.47 34.04
C ASN A 42 -17.96 -5.39 35.12
N PRO A 43 -19.21 -4.98 35.29
CA PRO A 43 -19.82 -5.05 36.62
C PRO A 43 -21.10 -5.90 36.60
N SER A 44 -21.41 -6.51 37.76
CA SER A 44 -22.52 -7.44 37.94
C SER A 44 -23.50 -6.95 39.02
N GLY A 45 -24.81 -7.13 38.77
CA GLY A 45 -25.92 -6.87 39.70
C GLY A 45 -26.55 -5.47 39.53
N SER A 46 -27.87 -5.29 39.70
CA SER A 46 -28.96 -6.26 39.89
C SER A 46 -30.32 -5.57 39.68
N ASP A 47 -31.31 -6.34 39.21
CA ASP A 47 -32.78 -6.21 39.38
C ASP A 47 -33.54 -4.88 39.14
N SER A 48 -34.50 -4.94 38.21
CA SER A 48 -35.96 -4.87 38.47
C SER A 48 -36.81 -4.09 37.44
N HIS A 49 -37.99 -4.66 37.15
CA HIS A 49 -39.24 -4.12 36.59
C HIS A 49 -39.27 -3.06 35.46
N GLY A 50 -39.74 -3.51 34.28
CA GLY A 50 -41.11 -3.25 33.80
C GLY A 50 -41.56 -1.81 33.47
N GLY A 51 -41.93 -1.58 32.20
CA GLY A 51 -42.70 -0.40 31.80
C GLY A 51 -42.67 -0.10 30.29
N THR A 52 -43.80 -0.30 29.60
CA THR A 52 -44.06 0.27 28.25
C THR A 52 -44.71 1.66 28.38
N PRO A 53 -44.84 2.45 27.29
CA PRO A 53 -44.29 3.80 27.17
C PRO A 53 -45.25 4.91 27.65
N PRO A 54 -44.90 6.19 27.40
CA PRO A 54 -45.80 6.92 26.50
C PRO A 54 -45.14 7.78 25.41
N ARG A 55 -46.01 8.11 24.46
CA ARG A 55 -45.88 8.98 23.28
C ARG A 55 -46.11 10.44 23.67
N VAL A 56 -45.35 11.38 23.11
CA VAL A 56 -45.68 12.83 23.12
C VAL A 56 -45.51 13.40 21.71
N THR A 57 -46.37 14.34 21.32
CA THR A 57 -46.49 14.94 19.99
C THR A 57 -46.85 16.43 20.09
N TYR A 58 -46.51 17.23 19.05
CA TYR A 58 -46.83 18.67 18.87
C TYR A 58 -46.07 19.63 19.81
N SER A 59 -45.74 20.88 19.46
CA SER A 59 -45.81 21.72 18.23
C SER A 59 -44.73 22.82 18.38
N GLY A 60 -44.14 23.51 17.39
CA GLY A 60 -44.57 23.90 16.05
C GLY A 60 -44.84 25.42 16.00
N VAL A 61 -43.99 26.22 15.33
CA VAL A 61 -44.27 27.61 14.87
C VAL A 61 -43.48 27.92 13.60
N ASP A 62 -44.16 28.48 12.59
CA ASP A 62 -43.62 28.98 11.31
C ASP A 62 -42.83 30.29 11.41
N ARG A 63 -41.98 30.57 10.42
CA ARG A 63 -42.20 31.72 9.51
C ARG A 63 -41.37 31.64 8.22
N SER A 64 -41.88 32.31 7.18
CA SER A 64 -41.51 32.07 5.80
C SER A 64 -41.28 33.36 5.01
N LEU A 65 -40.67 33.17 3.82
CA LEU A 65 -40.84 33.94 2.59
C LEU A 65 -40.18 35.32 2.38
N ASN A 66 -39.66 35.42 1.15
CA ASN A 66 -39.62 36.55 0.21
C ASN A 66 -38.35 37.41 0.04
N ALA A 67 -37.77 37.25 -1.15
CA ALA A 67 -37.15 38.32 -1.94
C ALA A 67 -38.24 39.22 -2.57
N PRO A 68 -37.86 40.36 -3.17
CA PRO A 68 -38.05 40.48 -4.63
C PRO A 68 -36.91 41.23 -5.36
N ALA A 69 -37.11 41.54 -6.65
CA ALA A 69 -36.10 42.02 -7.60
C ALA A 69 -36.56 43.27 -8.40
N HIS A 70 -35.66 43.76 -9.29
CA HIS A 70 -35.85 44.75 -10.39
C HIS A 70 -36.13 46.23 -10.07
N ALA A 71 -35.34 47.15 -10.67
CA ALA A 71 -35.73 47.95 -11.85
C ALA A 71 -34.63 49.00 -12.26
N GLN A 72 -34.75 49.60 -13.45
CA GLN A 72 -33.75 50.46 -14.14
C GLN A 72 -33.98 51.98 -13.98
N LEU A 73 -32.98 52.79 -14.37
CA LEU A 73 -32.98 54.00 -15.25
C LEU A 73 -31.59 54.70 -15.13
N ALA A 74 -30.81 54.99 -16.19
CA ALA A 74 -30.92 56.11 -17.16
C ALA A 74 -30.77 57.51 -16.48
N ASP A 75 -29.99 58.52 -16.93
CA ASP A 75 -29.16 58.77 -18.13
C ASP A 75 -28.23 60.01 -17.85
N GLN A 76 -27.47 60.48 -18.85
CA GLN A 76 -26.92 61.84 -19.08
C GLN A 76 -25.39 62.09 -18.91
N ARG A 77 -24.76 62.45 -20.05
CA ARG A 77 -23.65 63.42 -20.19
C ARG A 77 -24.19 64.63 -21.01
N PRO A 78 -23.55 65.82 -21.04
CA PRO A 78 -22.55 66.09 -22.12
C PRO A 78 -21.46 67.18 -21.86
N ARG A 79 -20.32 67.08 -22.59
CA ARG A 79 -19.46 68.18 -23.17
C ARG A 79 -18.76 69.19 -22.21
N ASP A 80 -17.65 69.90 -22.55
CA ASP A 80 -16.66 69.91 -23.66
C ASP A 80 -15.36 70.69 -23.26
N LEU A 81 -14.16 70.22 -23.67
CA LEU A 81 -12.96 70.95 -24.22
C LEU A 81 -12.28 72.15 -23.44
N PRO A 82 -11.09 72.70 -23.86
CA PRO A 82 -9.79 72.08 -24.30
C PRO A 82 -8.46 72.81 -23.87
N ARG A 83 -7.28 72.16 -24.09
CA ARG A 83 -5.92 72.71 -24.48
C ARG A 83 -5.15 73.71 -23.56
N ALA A 84 -3.80 73.89 -23.58
CA ALA A 84 -2.62 73.16 -24.13
C ALA A 84 -1.27 73.76 -23.62
N ASP A 85 -0.13 73.09 -23.93
CA ASP A 85 1.29 73.59 -24.10
C ASP A 85 2.08 74.13 -22.86
N GLU A 86 3.19 73.53 -22.36
CA GLU A 86 4.62 73.45 -22.85
C GLU A 86 5.53 74.62 -22.33
N PRO A 87 6.91 74.57 -22.30
CA PRO A 87 7.87 73.49 -21.92
C PRO A 87 9.21 73.99 -21.24
N HIS A 88 10.32 73.21 -21.38
CA HIS A 88 11.77 73.48 -21.13
C HIS A 88 12.36 73.43 -19.68
N ASP A 89 13.65 73.12 -19.39
CA ASP A 89 14.75 72.34 -20.05
C ASP A 89 16.04 72.30 -19.15
N THR A 90 17.00 71.39 -19.42
CA THR A 90 18.42 71.31 -18.95
C THR A 90 18.68 71.02 -17.45
N GLY A 91 19.79 70.44 -16.94
CA GLY A 91 21.04 69.87 -17.50
C GLY A 91 22.23 70.01 -16.49
N THR A 92 23.38 69.30 -16.49
CA THR A 92 23.89 68.08 -17.17
C THR A 92 25.23 67.58 -16.51
N ARG A 93 25.51 66.25 -16.40
CA ARG A 93 26.85 65.59 -16.22
C ARG A 93 27.60 65.71 -14.87
N THR A 94 28.44 64.76 -14.39
CA THR A 94 29.52 63.93 -15.01
C THR A 94 29.78 62.59 -14.28
N GLU A 95 30.70 61.70 -14.68
CA GLU A 95 30.85 60.85 -15.89
C GLU A 95 32.10 59.95 -15.71
N THR A 96 31.92 58.63 -15.86
CA THR A 96 32.89 57.54 -16.16
C THR A 96 32.06 56.26 -16.37
N GLY A 97 32.30 55.31 -17.30
CA GLY A 97 33.45 55.05 -18.18
C GLY A 97 34.41 54.03 -17.53
N HIS A 98 34.56 52.78 -17.98
CA HIS A 98 34.22 52.09 -19.24
C HIS A 98 34.10 50.55 -18.97
N SER A 99 33.75 49.60 -19.85
CA SER A 99 32.88 49.42 -21.06
C SER A 99 33.23 48.01 -21.65
N PRO A 100 32.47 47.40 -22.59
CA PRO A 100 31.05 47.49 -22.95
C PRO A 100 30.34 46.10 -23.12
N THR A 101 29.02 46.03 -22.93
CA THR A 101 28.19 44.98 -23.56
C THR A 101 26.92 45.60 -24.12
N LEU A 102 26.74 45.52 -25.45
CA LEU A 102 25.50 45.89 -26.11
C LEU A 102 24.44 44.83 -25.80
N ASN A 103 23.47 45.17 -24.94
CA ASN A 103 22.16 44.54 -24.96
C ASN A 103 21.20 45.49 -25.70
N LEU A 104 20.83 45.09 -26.91
CA LEU A 104 19.70 45.68 -27.62
C LEU A 104 18.39 45.17 -27.00
N GLU A 105 17.33 45.98 -27.13
CA GLU A 105 15.94 45.64 -26.78
C GLU A 105 15.66 45.45 -25.28
N THR A 106 15.58 46.58 -24.56
CA THR A 106 14.68 46.70 -23.41
C THR A 106 13.33 47.22 -23.88
N ASP A 107 12.32 46.36 -23.95
CA ASP A 107 10.94 46.78 -24.19
C ASP A 107 10.47 47.79 -23.13
N ILE A 108 9.60 48.70 -23.56
CA ILE A 108 9.03 49.74 -22.70
C ILE A 108 8.20 49.09 -21.59
N GLN A 109 8.52 49.37 -20.33
CA GLN A 109 7.68 48.94 -19.19
C GLN A 109 6.29 49.57 -19.31
N LEU A 110 5.28 48.74 -19.54
CA LEU A 110 3.89 49.17 -19.63
C LEU A 110 3.36 49.57 -18.24
N PRO A 111 2.54 50.63 -18.13
CA PRO A 111 1.86 50.98 -16.88
C PRO A 111 0.99 49.85 -16.33
N GLU A 112 0.85 49.78 -15.01
CA GLU A 112 0.08 48.73 -14.32
C GLU A 112 -1.36 48.61 -14.85
N ALA A 113 -2.03 49.74 -15.13
CA ALA A 113 -3.37 49.78 -15.71
C ALA A 113 -3.45 49.18 -17.14
N THR A 114 -2.34 49.18 -17.90
CA THR A 114 -2.25 48.50 -19.19
C THR A 114 -2.02 47.00 -19.01
N LEU A 115 -1.26 46.60 -17.98
CA LEU A 115 -1.07 45.19 -17.63
C LEU A 115 -2.36 44.54 -17.12
N GLU A 116 -3.19 45.24 -16.35
CA GLU A 116 -4.53 44.74 -15.95
C GLU A 116 -5.45 44.50 -17.15
N ILE A 117 -5.41 45.37 -18.17
CA ILE A 117 -6.20 45.20 -19.41
C ILE A 117 -5.74 43.99 -20.23
N LEU A 118 -4.44 43.67 -20.18
CA LEU A 118 -3.85 42.51 -20.86
C LEU A 118 -4.11 41.17 -20.14
N GLY A 119 -4.58 41.22 -18.89
CA GLY A 119 -4.88 40.06 -18.06
C GLY A 119 -3.64 39.44 -17.37
N GLU A 120 -3.87 38.43 -16.52
CA GLU A 120 -2.76 37.71 -15.87
C GLU A 120 -1.92 36.97 -16.90
N ASP A 121 -0.64 37.33 -17.02
CA ASP A 121 0.33 36.66 -17.89
C ASP A 121 0.53 35.18 -17.45
N PRO A 122 0.09 34.19 -18.26
CA PRO A 122 0.19 32.78 -17.91
C PRO A 122 1.62 32.23 -17.95
N GLY A 123 2.59 33.00 -18.47
CA GLY A 123 4.02 32.69 -18.45
C GLY A 123 4.78 33.29 -17.25
N LYS A 124 4.17 34.24 -16.52
CA LYS A 124 4.81 34.92 -15.39
C LYS A 124 4.99 33.95 -14.22
N LYS A 125 6.22 33.47 -14.03
CA LYS A 125 6.58 32.73 -12.81
C LYS A 125 6.22 33.55 -11.58
N LEU A 126 5.55 32.92 -10.62
CA LEU A 126 5.32 33.47 -9.29
C LEU A 126 6.64 34.00 -8.72
N ARG A 127 6.56 35.20 -8.12
CA ARG A 127 7.67 35.96 -7.53
C ARG A 127 8.68 35.07 -6.80
N ASP A 128 9.93 35.07 -7.30
CA ASP A 128 11.02 34.16 -6.93
C ASP A 128 12.10 34.90 -6.09
N ASP A 129 11.66 35.88 -5.28
CA ASP A 129 12.49 36.95 -4.69
C ASP A 129 12.50 37.03 -3.15
N PHE A 130 11.83 36.12 -2.42
CA PHE A 130 12.06 36.00 -0.97
C PHE A 130 13.37 35.26 -0.66
N SER A 131 14.40 36.00 -0.25
CA SER A 131 15.66 35.44 0.24
C SER A 131 15.88 35.70 1.72
N LEU A 132 16.29 34.66 2.46
CA LEU A 132 16.70 34.80 3.87
C LEU A 132 18.05 35.52 3.96
N HIS A 133 18.18 36.44 4.90
CA HIS A 133 19.44 37.13 5.20
C HIS A 133 20.60 36.13 5.34
N SER A 134 21.74 36.42 4.69
CA SER A 134 22.88 35.50 4.55
C SER A 134 23.38 34.89 5.87
N ALA A 135 23.36 35.70 6.94
CA ALA A 135 23.72 35.26 8.29
C ALA A 135 22.78 34.18 8.86
N ILE A 136 21.49 34.21 8.51
CA ILE A 136 20.49 33.22 8.93
C ILE A 136 20.61 31.97 8.05
N SER A 137 20.59 32.14 6.73
CA SER A 137 20.63 31.02 5.78
C SER A 137 21.90 30.18 5.90
N SER A 138 23.06 30.79 6.13
CA SER A 138 24.31 30.08 6.42
C SER A 138 24.22 29.15 7.65
N ARG A 139 23.71 29.67 8.77
CA ARG A 139 23.55 28.91 10.03
C ARG A 139 22.48 27.81 9.89
N TRP A 140 21.33 28.14 9.30
CA TRP A 140 20.25 27.18 9.10
C TRP A 140 20.66 26.04 8.16
N ASN A 141 21.36 26.33 7.05
CA ASN A 141 21.90 25.29 6.17
C ASN A 141 22.88 24.35 6.89
N HIS A 142 23.69 24.87 7.83
CA HIS A 142 24.54 24.04 8.66
C HIS A 142 23.70 23.11 9.56
N TYR A 143 22.78 23.65 10.36
CA TYR A 143 21.95 22.87 11.29
C TYR A 143 21.05 21.85 10.59
N LEU A 144 20.45 22.20 9.45
CA LEU A 144 19.61 21.31 8.63
C LEU A 144 20.39 20.08 8.07
N THR A 145 21.72 20.17 7.95
CA THR A 145 22.57 19.14 7.35
C THR A 145 23.50 18.42 8.34
N HIS A 146 23.77 19.02 9.51
CA HIS A 146 24.67 18.50 10.55
C HIS A 146 24.00 18.28 11.91
N GLY A 147 22.83 18.88 12.15
CA GLY A 147 22.24 19.02 13.47
C GLY A 147 22.95 20.09 14.30
N ILE A 148 22.51 20.24 15.54
CA ILE A 148 23.14 21.08 16.57
C ILE A 148 23.91 20.19 17.56
N PRO A 149 25.08 20.65 18.07
CA PRO A 149 25.81 19.94 19.11
C PRO A 149 24.92 19.61 20.33
N LYS A 150 25.15 18.47 20.97
CA LYS A 150 24.33 18.05 22.12
C LYS A 150 24.42 19.03 23.29
N ASP A 151 25.60 19.61 23.49
CA ASP A 151 25.86 20.57 24.57
C ASP A 151 25.06 21.86 24.33
N ASP A 152 25.02 22.36 23.09
CA ASP A 152 24.17 23.48 22.67
C ASP A 152 22.67 23.21 22.89
N LEU A 153 22.19 22.00 22.57
CA LEU A 153 20.80 21.62 22.81
C LEU A 153 20.48 21.53 24.31
N SER A 154 21.45 21.09 25.11
CA SER A 154 21.34 21.03 26.57
C SER A 154 21.32 22.43 27.20
N ASN A 155 22.11 23.37 26.67
CA ASN A 155 22.08 24.77 27.06
C ASN A 155 20.74 25.47 26.71
N LEU A 156 20.12 25.09 25.59
CA LEU A 156 18.77 25.57 25.22
C LEU A 156 17.69 24.99 26.13
N LEU A 157 17.78 23.70 26.48
CA LEU A 157 16.92 23.06 27.48
C LEU A 157 16.97 23.75 28.85
N THR A 158 18.14 24.21 29.29
CA THR A 158 18.28 24.96 30.56
C THR A 158 17.87 26.43 30.47
N ARG A 159 17.64 26.97 29.27
CA ARG A 159 17.26 28.38 29.05
C ARG A 159 15.75 28.58 28.98
N TYR A 160 15.02 27.59 28.45
CA TYR A 160 13.60 27.68 28.14
C TYR A 160 12.81 26.61 28.89
N ASP A 161 12.33 26.97 30.08
CA ASP A 161 11.41 26.14 30.84
C ASP A 161 10.03 26.01 30.17
N THR A 162 9.22 25.06 30.64
CA THR A 162 7.81 24.96 30.25
C THR A 162 6.99 26.02 31.00
N PRO A 163 6.20 26.87 30.33
CA PRO A 163 5.35 27.86 30.99
C PRO A 163 4.34 27.19 31.93
N ALA A 164 4.28 27.64 33.18
CA ALA A 164 3.40 27.05 34.21
C ALA A 164 1.90 27.13 33.86
N ASN A 165 1.52 28.11 33.04
CA ASN A 165 0.16 28.27 32.50
C ASN A 165 -0.13 27.40 31.25
N CYS A 166 0.86 26.64 30.74
CA CYS A 166 0.70 25.76 29.58
C CYS A 166 1.35 24.38 29.79
N PRO A 167 0.93 23.59 30.80
CA PRO A 167 1.53 22.28 31.10
C PRO A 167 1.34 21.25 29.97
N ALA A 168 0.36 21.45 29.09
CA ALA A 168 0.13 20.63 27.90
C ALA A 168 1.23 20.76 26.82
N LEU A 169 2.20 21.67 27.01
CA LEU A 169 3.37 21.80 26.15
C LEU A 169 4.41 20.67 26.39
N LEU A 170 4.25 19.86 27.45
CA LEU A 170 5.05 18.65 27.66
C LEU A 170 4.52 17.46 26.82
N PRO A 171 5.40 16.60 26.27
CA PRO A 171 4.98 15.36 25.63
C PRO A 171 4.21 14.45 26.61
N PRO A 172 3.03 13.93 26.23
CA PRO A 172 2.33 12.93 27.03
C PRO A 172 3.17 11.66 27.21
N THR A 173 3.29 11.18 28.45
CA THR A 173 3.94 9.90 28.75
C THR A 173 3.01 8.73 28.44
N LEU A 174 3.56 7.61 27.96
CA LEU A 174 2.78 6.38 27.78
C LEU A 174 2.19 5.87 29.10
N ASN A 175 0.92 5.45 29.05
CA ASN A 175 0.27 4.69 30.12
C ASN A 175 1.03 3.39 30.43
N ALA A 176 1.12 3.01 31.71
CA ALA A 176 1.91 1.85 32.15
C ALA A 176 1.42 0.53 31.53
N GLU A 177 0.11 0.41 31.33
CA GLU A 177 -0.56 -0.72 30.67
C GLU A 177 -0.15 -0.85 29.20
N VAL A 178 0.05 0.29 28.53
CA VAL A 178 0.51 0.36 27.13
C VAL A 178 2.00 0.01 27.05
N VAL A 179 2.83 0.49 27.99
CA VAL A 179 4.26 0.14 28.07
C VAL A 179 4.44 -1.38 28.15
N GLY A 180 3.65 -2.08 28.97
CA GLY A 180 3.69 -3.55 29.08
C GLY A 180 3.27 -4.31 27.82
N ALA A 181 2.53 -3.67 26.90
CA ALA A 181 2.05 -4.27 25.65
C ALA A 181 2.97 -3.99 24.43
N LEU A 182 3.95 -3.09 24.55
CA LEU A 182 4.83 -2.69 23.45
C LEU A 182 6.14 -3.49 23.44
N SER A 183 6.63 -3.82 22.24
CA SER A 183 7.98 -4.36 22.08
C SER A 183 9.03 -3.26 22.14
N ALA A 184 10.28 -3.59 22.50
CA ALA A 184 11.39 -2.63 22.58
C ALA A 184 11.60 -1.80 21.29
N ALA A 185 11.27 -2.34 20.12
CA ALA A 185 11.32 -1.61 18.85
C ALA A 185 10.20 -0.54 18.74
N HIS A 186 9.01 -0.81 19.27
CA HIS A 186 7.93 0.16 19.35
C HIS A 186 8.22 1.23 20.41
N MET A 187 8.69 0.83 21.61
CA MET A 187 9.12 1.75 22.67
C MET A 187 10.22 2.72 22.17
N LYS A 188 11.23 2.21 21.46
CA LYS A 188 12.29 3.05 20.89
C LYS A 188 11.77 4.03 19.82
N ARG A 189 10.75 3.62 19.06
CA ARG A 189 10.11 4.49 18.06
C ARG A 189 9.25 5.56 18.73
N ASP A 190 8.52 5.20 19.78
CA ASP A 190 7.69 6.11 20.58
C ASP A 190 8.55 7.18 21.27
N SER A 191 9.59 6.77 21.99
CA SER A 191 10.58 7.67 22.60
C SER A 191 11.13 8.69 21.60
N CYS A 192 11.43 8.26 20.37
CA CYS A 192 11.92 9.16 19.31
C CYS A 192 10.89 10.24 18.92
N TYR A 193 9.59 9.94 18.92
CA TYR A 193 8.54 10.93 18.68
C TYR A 193 8.31 11.82 19.91
N ALA A 194 8.37 11.26 21.12
CA ALA A 194 8.31 12.04 22.35
C ALA A 194 9.49 13.03 22.45
N ASP A 195 10.69 12.64 22.04
CA ASP A 195 11.87 13.50 21.97
C ASP A 195 11.68 14.65 20.95
N TYR A 196 11.04 14.39 19.81
CA TYR A 196 10.65 15.46 18.88
C TYR A 196 9.64 16.43 19.49
N GLN A 197 8.68 15.94 20.27
CA GLN A 197 7.74 16.81 20.97
C GLN A 197 8.46 17.68 22.02
N LYS A 198 9.52 17.19 22.67
CA LYS A 198 10.37 18.04 23.55
C LYS A 198 11.07 19.13 22.75
N GLU A 199 11.64 18.81 21.58
CA GLU A 199 12.26 19.83 20.71
C GLU A 199 11.24 20.89 20.26
N VAL A 200 10.03 20.48 19.83
CA VAL A 200 8.95 21.42 19.51
C VAL A 200 8.57 22.27 20.72
N ALA A 201 8.47 21.68 21.91
CA ALA A 201 8.13 22.36 23.16
C ALA A 201 9.11 23.50 23.49
N ILE A 202 10.43 23.23 23.43
CA ILE A 202 11.48 24.24 23.66
C ILE A 202 11.36 25.39 22.65
N GLY A 203 11.16 25.08 21.36
CA GLY A 203 10.99 26.09 20.31
C GLY A 203 9.75 26.96 20.54
N LEU A 204 8.65 26.37 21.01
CA LEU A 204 7.43 27.10 21.36
C LEU A 204 7.57 27.91 22.67
N SER A 205 8.30 27.42 23.67
CA SER A 205 8.65 28.20 24.86
C SER A 205 9.48 29.44 24.49
N ALA A 206 10.52 29.27 23.66
CA ALA A 206 11.36 30.36 23.18
C ALA A 206 10.55 31.40 22.39
N LEU A 207 9.77 30.95 21.40
CA LEU A 207 8.88 31.82 20.64
C LEU A 207 7.85 32.53 21.53
N GLY A 208 7.26 31.81 22.48
CA GLY A 208 6.28 32.33 23.44
C GLY A 208 6.84 33.39 24.38
N GLN A 209 8.10 33.25 24.81
CA GLN A 209 8.81 34.28 25.58
C GLN A 209 9.03 35.55 24.75
N GLY A 210 9.48 35.41 23.49
CA GLY A 210 9.60 36.54 22.57
C GLY A 210 8.28 37.27 22.34
N ILE A 211 7.20 36.52 22.08
CA ILE A 211 5.85 37.06 21.90
C ILE A 211 5.33 37.74 23.18
N SER A 212 5.63 37.19 24.36
CA SER A 212 5.20 37.77 25.63
C SER A 212 5.88 39.11 25.93
N ILE A 213 7.15 39.28 25.53
CA ILE A 213 7.83 40.59 25.58
C ILE A 213 7.16 41.58 24.62
N LEU A 214 6.84 41.17 23.39
CA LEU A 214 6.13 42.01 22.40
C LEU A 214 4.74 42.45 22.89
N LEU A 215 3.96 41.54 23.48
CA LEU A 215 2.60 41.80 23.96
C LEU A 215 2.55 42.62 25.25
N GLY A 216 3.55 42.46 26.13
CA GLY A 216 3.61 43.18 27.40
C GLY A 216 3.98 44.65 27.27
N GLN A 217 4.68 45.04 26.20
CA GLN A 217 5.22 46.38 25.99
C GLN A 217 5.30 46.76 24.49
N PRO A 218 4.18 47.11 23.84
CA PRO A 218 4.17 47.41 22.40
C PRO A 218 4.99 48.66 22.02
N ASP A 219 5.03 49.69 22.87
CA ASP A 219 5.57 51.01 22.50
C ASP A 219 7.07 51.20 22.82
N THR A 220 7.68 50.36 23.67
CA THR A 220 9.09 50.49 24.12
C THR A 220 10.08 49.59 23.38
N LEU A 221 9.65 48.88 22.33
CA LEU A 221 10.51 47.97 21.56
C LEU A 221 11.66 48.66 20.81
N ILE A 222 11.51 49.96 20.50
CA ILE A 222 12.46 50.73 19.70
C ILE A 222 13.51 51.45 20.57
N THR A 223 13.24 51.65 21.87
CA THR A 223 14.06 52.48 22.76
C THR A 223 14.93 51.69 23.75
N SER A 224 14.78 50.38 23.87
CA SER A 224 15.57 49.52 24.77
C SER A 224 16.31 48.42 24.01
N GLU A 225 17.62 48.58 23.84
CA GLU A 225 18.48 47.59 23.17
C GLU A 225 18.38 46.19 23.80
N SER A 226 18.20 46.11 25.12
CA SER A 226 18.06 44.82 25.83
C SER A 226 16.80 44.08 25.43
N ASN A 227 15.66 44.76 25.26
CA ASN A 227 14.41 44.12 24.84
C ASN A 227 14.51 43.62 23.40
N HIS A 228 15.06 44.43 22.50
CA HIS A 228 15.30 44.04 21.11
C HIS A 228 16.23 42.82 21.02
N ALA A 229 17.34 42.81 21.79
CA ALA A 229 18.26 41.68 21.86
C ALA A 229 17.60 40.40 22.43
N SER A 230 16.73 40.51 23.46
CA SER A 230 16.02 39.37 24.03
C SER A 230 14.98 38.77 23.08
N VAL A 231 14.20 39.60 22.38
CA VAL A 231 13.25 39.13 21.36
C VAL A 231 14.00 38.46 20.19
N LEU A 232 15.07 39.09 19.70
CA LEU A 232 15.89 38.52 18.63
C LEU A 232 16.55 37.20 19.05
N SER A 233 17.08 37.09 20.28
CA SER A 233 17.62 35.82 20.80
C SER A 233 16.56 34.72 20.83
N SER A 234 15.34 35.05 21.28
CA SER A 234 14.21 34.11 21.34
C SER A 234 13.83 33.58 19.95
N LEU A 235 13.80 34.45 18.93
CA LEU A 235 13.52 34.07 17.54
C LEU A 235 14.67 33.26 16.91
N VAL A 236 15.93 33.62 17.18
CA VAL A 236 17.10 32.89 16.69
C VAL A 236 17.19 31.49 17.32
N ASP A 237 16.97 31.37 18.64
CA ASP A 237 16.95 30.10 19.35
C ASP A 237 15.77 29.22 18.88
N THR A 238 14.59 29.80 18.63
CA THR A 238 13.46 29.10 17.98
C THR A 238 13.86 28.51 16.63
N GLY A 239 14.47 29.31 15.75
CA GLY A 239 14.95 28.85 14.44
C GLY A 239 16.04 27.77 14.55
N LYS A 240 16.92 27.88 15.53
CA LYS A 240 17.95 26.87 15.85
C LYS A 240 17.30 25.53 16.25
N VAL A 241 16.33 25.54 17.16
CA VAL A 241 15.62 24.32 17.58
C VAL A 241 14.82 23.68 16.44
N LEU A 242 14.07 24.48 15.65
CA LEU A 242 13.27 23.94 14.54
C LEU A 242 14.13 23.34 13.41
N THR A 243 15.31 23.92 13.14
CA THR A 243 16.25 23.35 12.16
C THR A 243 16.92 22.07 12.68
N ASN A 244 17.15 21.92 13.98
CA ASN A 244 17.57 20.65 14.60
C ASN A 244 16.52 19.55 14.42
N LEU A 245 15.26 19.87 14.73
CA LEU A 245 14.14 18.94 14.61
C LEU A 245 13.98 18.44 13.17
N PHE A 246 14.10 19.32 12.18
CA PHE A 246 14.06 18.96 10.76
C PHE A 246 15.19 17.99 10.37
N PHE A 247 16.41 18.20 10.87
CA PHE A 247 17.53 17.29 10.70
C PHE A 247 17.27 15.93 11.37
N ASN A 248 16.74 15.92 12.60
CA ASN A 248 16.41 14.69 13.33
C ASN A 248 15.30 13.88 12.63
N ILE A 249 14.24 14.53 12.16
CA ILE A 249 13.20 13.90 11.32
C ILE A 249 13.82 13.30 10.04
N SER A 250 14.74 14.03 9.39
CA SER A 250 15.45 13.53 8.20
C SER A 250 16.32 12.31 8.51
N ASN A 251 17.00 12.26 9.65
CA ASN A 251 17.77 11.10 10.09
C ASN A 251 16.90 9.89 10.46
N THR A 252 15.72 10.09 11.03
CA THR A 252 14.78 8.98 11.28
C THR A 252 14.16 8.46 9.98
N ARG A 253 13.87 9.33 9.01
CA ARG A 253 13.51 8.88 7.66
C ARG A 253 14.62 8.00 7.04
N ARG A 254 15.89 8.38 7.21
CA ARG A 254 17.05 7.55 6.80
C ARG A 254 17.10 6.23 7.57
N SER A 255 16.99 6.25 8.90
CA SER A 255 17.13 5.05 9.75
C SER A 255 16.02 4.01 9.53
N LEU A 256 14.82 4.44 9.12
CA LEU A 256 13.72 3.56 8.72
C LEU A 256 13.93 2.90 7.35
N ILE A 257 14.66 3.56 6.43
CA ILE A 257 14.90 3.08 5.06
C ILE A 257 16.18 2.24 4.96
N LEU A 258 17.25 2.60 5.68
CA LEU A 258 18.55 1.90 5.65
C LEU A 258 18.44 0.37 5.80
N PRO A 259 17.60 -0.21 6.69
CA PRO A 259 17.46 -1.67 6.83
C PRO A 259 16.81 -2.37 5.62
N LEU A 260 16.15 -1.62 4.73
CA LEU A 260 15.48 -2.13 3.52
C LEU A 260 16.41 -2.16 2.30
N LEU A 261 17.56 -1.49 2.37
CA LEU A 261 18.57 -1.46 1.31
C LEU A 261 19.45 -2.71 1.34
N ASP A 262 20.07 -3.03 0.20
CA ASP A 262 21.11 -4.06 0.15
C ASP A 262 22.29 -3.68 1.06
N LYS A 263 23.00 -4.68 1.61
CA LYS A 263 24.13 -4.44 2.51
C LYS A 263 25.20 -3.53 1.87
N SER A 264 25.57 -3.79 0.61
CA SER A 264 26.57 -3.00 -0.12
C SER A 264 26.20 -1.51 -0.19
N VAL A 265 24.93 -1.22 -0.49
CA VAL A 265 24.40 0.14 -0.61
C VAL A 265 24.21 0.79 0.76
N ARG A 266 23.67 0.06 1.74
CA ARG A 266 23.47 0.56 3.11
C ARG A 266 24.78 1.03 3.73
N ASP A 267 25.81 0.19 3.68
CA ASP A 267 27.08 0.44 4.36
C ASP A 267 27.80 1.65 3.72
N LEU A 268 27.60 1.87 2.40
CA LEU A 268 28.08 3.02 1.64
C LEU A 268 27.33 4.34 1.92
N VAL A 269 26.01 4.29 2.11
CA VAL A 269 25.19 5.50 2.31
C VAL A 269 24.99 5.87 3.78
N ALA A 270 25.40 5.02 4.72
CA ALA A 270 25.29 5.25 6.16
C ALA A 270 25.90 6.59 6.59
N THR A 271 27.03 6.98 5.99
CA THR A 271 27.79 8.22 6.26
C THR A 271 27.34 9.43 5.42
N SER A 272 26.44 9.25 4.45
CA SER A 272 25.90 10.37 3.66
C SER A 272 25.06 11.32 4.52
N LYS A 273 25.04 12.61 4.20
CA LYS A 273 24.18 13.60 4.86
C LYS A 273 22.90 13.84 4.04
N PRO A 274 21.76 14.15 4.66
CA PRO A 274 20.60 14.65 3.92
C PRO A 274 20.94 16.02 3.32
N GLN A 275 20.67 16.19 2.02
CA GLN A 275 20.76 17.45 1.28
C GLN A 275 19.49 17.54 0.39
N LYS A 276 19.60 17.94 -0.88
CA LYS A 276 18.49 17.89 -1.86
C LYS A 276 17.81 16.52 -1.93
N TYR A 277 18.58 15.45 -1.77
CA TYR A 277 18.07 14.09 -1.59
C TYR A 277 18.46 13.52 -0.23
N LEU A 278 17.62 12.62 0.29
CA LEU A 278 17.74 12.03 1.63
C LEU A 278 19.06 11.25 1.86
N PHE A 279 19.71 10.81 0.78
CA PHE A 279 20.97 10.05 0.78
C PHE A 279 22.11 10.73 0.01
N GLY A 280 22.00 12.05 -0.23
CA GLY A 280 22.94 12.83 -1.05
C GLY A 280 22.64 12.75 -2.56
N GLU A 281 23.18 13.70 -3.31
CA GLU A 281 22.97 13.82 -4.77
C GLU A 281 23.79 12.78 -5.56
N ASP A 282 24.96 12.42 -5.04
CA ASP A 282 25.94 11.50 -5.65
C ASP A 282 25.64 10.02 -5.40
N LEU A 283 24.44 9.67 -4.90
CA LEU A 283 24.03 8.30 -4.62
C LEU A 283 24.19 7.37 -5.83
N GLY A 284 23.84 7.86 -7.03
CA GLY A 284 23.96 7.09 -8.26
C GLY A 284 25.40 6.70 -8.57
N ASP A 285 26.33 7.63 -8.40
CA ASP A 285 27.75 7.43 -8.71
C ASP A 285 28.48 6.66 -7.61
N LYS A 286 28.10 6.88 -6.35
CA LYS A 286 28.48 5.99 -5.22
C LYS A 286 28.10 4.54 -5.51
N ILE A 287 26.86 4.26 -5.94
CA ILE A 287 26.43 2.88 -6.28
C ILE A 287 27.21 2.31 -7.47
N LYS A 288 27.54 3.10 -8.49
CA LYS A 288 28.42 2.67 -9.60
C LYS A 288 29.81 2.32 -9.07
N LEU A 289 30.42 3.21 -8.28
CA LEU A 289 31.76 3.04 -7.70
C LEU A 289 31.83 1.81 -6.80
N ALA A 290 30.82 1.55 -5.96
CA ALA A 290 30.76 0.35 -5.13
C ALA A 290 30.68 -0.94 -5.97
N LYS A 291 29.92 -0.96 -7.07
CA LYS A 291 29.88 -2.10 -8.00
C LYS A 291 31.20 -2.31 -8.73
N THR A 292 31.91 -1.22 -9.08
CA THR A 292 33.25 -1.27 -9.66
C THR A 292 34.28 -1.81 -8.65
N LEU A 293 34.23 -1.36 -7.39
CA LEU A 293 35.07 -1.90 -6.31
C LEU A 293 34.75 -3.37 -6.00
N GLU A 294 33.49 -3.80 -6.05
CA GLU A 294 33.11 -5.22 -5.93
C GLU A 294 33.57 -6.09 -7.13
N LYS A 295 33.83 -5.48 -8.29
CA LYS A 295 34.40 -6.15 -9.45
C LYS A 295 35.91 -6.27 -9.28
N ILE A 296 36.60 -5.14 -9.04
CA ILE A 296 38.04 -5.08 -8.77
C ILE A 296 38.42 -5.98 -7.58
N GLY A 297 37.64 -5.99 -6.50
CA GLY A 297 37.86 -6.84 -5.34
C GLY A 297 37.65 -8.34 -5.58
N LYS A 298 36.98 -8.74 -6.68
CA LYS A 298 36.95 -10.15 -7.14
C LYS A 298 38.18 -10.47 -7.98
N ASP A 299 38.67 -9.51 -8.76
CA ASP A 299 39.86 -9.65 -9.59
C ASP A 299 41.16 -9.65 -8.75
N ILE A 300 41.18 -8.96 -7.60
CA ILE A 300 42.28 -8.98 -6.61
C ILE A 300 42.30 -10.26 -5.76
N ARG A 301 41.16 -10.96 -5.62
CA ARG A 301 41.07 -12.11 -4.72
C ARG A 301 41.70 -13.35 -5.39
N PRO A 302 42.74 -13.97 -4.80
CA PRO A 302 43.37 -15.14 -5.39
C PRO A 302 42.36 -16.29 -5.54
N PRO A 303 42.46 -17.10 -6.62
CA PRO A 303 41.57 -18.23 -6.83
C PRO A 303 41.72 -19.26 -5.70
N ALA A 304 40.59 -19.79 -5.23
CA ALA A 304 40.62 -20.90 -4.28
C ALA A 304 41.20 -22.16 -4.96
N PRO A 305 42.06 -22.95 -4.27
CA PRO A 305 42.63 -24.16 -4.84
C PRO A 305 41.52 -25.17 -5.19
N GLY A 306 41.56 -25.64 -6.44
CA GLY A 306 40.40 -26.19 -7.14
C GLY A 306 39.93 -27.59 -6.75
N SER A 307 38.91 -28.03 -7.49
CA SER A 307 38.86 -29.39 -8.02
C SER A 307 38.52 -29.32 -9.51
N SER A 308 39.28 -30.03 -10.32
CA SER A 308 39.27 -29.98 -11.78
C SER A 308 38.04 -30.68 -12.38
N LYS A 309 37.65 -30.22 -13.57
CA LYS A 309 36.86 -31.03 -14.49
C LYS A 309 37.81 -31.71 -15.46
N GLU A 310 37.94 -33.02 -15.34
CA GLU A 310 38.28 -33.87 -16.47
C GLU A 310 37.09 -34.80 -16.70
N GLY A 311 36.74 -35.01 -17.96
CA GLY A 311 35.73 -35.99 -18.35
C GLY A 311 36.40 -37.15 -19.06
N TYR A 312 35.90 -38.35 -18.83
CA TYR A 312 36.05 -39.46 -19.78
C TYR A 312 34.83 -40.38 -19.72
N GLU A 313 34.68 -41.18 -20.77
CA GLU A 313 33.49 -41.95 -21.10
C GLU A 313 33.29 -43.22 -20.26
N ALA A 314 32.17 -43.89 -20.51
CA ALA A 314 31.69 -45.05 -19.77
C ALA A 314 32.63 -46.26 -19.78
N THR A 315 32.66 -47.00 -18.67
CA THR A 315 32.95 -48.44 -18.71
C THR A 315 32.18 -49.20 -17.63
N LYS A 316 32.20 -50.54 -17.73
CA LYS A 316 31.20 -51.45 -17.17
C LYS A 316 31.45 -51.82 -15.69
N ARG A 317 30.40 -52.43 -15.11
CA ARG A 317 30.38 -53.31 -13.91
C ARG A 317 31.75 -53.85 -13.44
N ALA A 318 31.97 -53.76 -12.13
CA ALA A 318 32.65 -54.79 -11.36
C ALA A 318 31.92 -54.96 -10.01
N ASP A 319 31.82 -56.21 -9.55
CA ASP A 319 31.18 -56.59 -8.27
C ASP A 319 32.16 -56.49 -7.07
N PHE A 320 31.75 -57.04 -5.91
CA PHE A 320 32.45 -57.23 -4.62
C PHE A 320 32.19 -56.16 -3.53
N PRO A 321 32.20 -56.57 -2.23
CA PRO A 321 31.36 -57.64 -1.69
C PRO A 321 30.59 -57.24 -0.42
N SER A 322 29.62 -58.07 -0.04
CA SER A 322 28.79 -57.90 1.16
C SER A 322 29.60 -57.89 2.46
N ILE A 323 29.45 -56.84 3.28
CA ILE A 323 29.71 -56.93 4.72
C ILE A 323 28.39 -57.28 5.39
N GLN A 324 28.35 -58.48 6.00
CA GLN A 324 27.25 -58.88 6.86
C GLN A 324 27.33 -58.11 8.18
N THR A 325 26.20 -57.59 8.65
CA THR A 325 26.02 -57.25 10.06
C THR A 325 24.67 -57.79 10.48
N GLN A 326 24.69 -58.86 11.27
CA GLN A 326 23.47 -59.47 11.79
C GLN A 326 22.87 -58.59 12.88
N VAL A 327 21.60 -58.21 12.71
CA VAL A 327 20.71 -57.85 13.82
C VAL A 327 19.38 -58.56 13.58
N SER A 328 18.98 -59.39 14.54
CA SER A 328 17.81 -60.26 14.47
C SER A 328 16.49 -59.47 14.38
N PRO A 329 15.43 -60.05 13.80
CA PRO A 329 14.26 -59.29 13.37
C PRO A 329 13.32 -58.93 14.51
N LYS A 330 12.77 -57.71 14.47
CA LYS A 330 11.42 -57.45 14.98
C LYS A 330 10.47 -57.32 13.79
N GLU A 331 9.63 -58.32 13.69
CA GLU A 331 8.57 -58.49 12.72
C GLU A 331 7.56 -57.32 12.79
N VAL A 332 7.40 -56.60 11.69
CA VAL A 332 6.25 -55.75 11.43
C VAL A 332 5.77 -56.08 10.03
N GLU A 333 4.51 -56.49 9.91
CA GLU A 333 3.91 -57.06 8.70
C GLU A 333 4.22 -56.23 7.44
N ARG A 334 4.99 -56.81 6.52
CA ARG A 334 5.15 -56.26 5.17
C ARG A 334 3.89 -56.55 4.35
N ARG A 335 2.83 -55.77 4.58
CA ARG A 335 1.58 -55.91 3.81
C ARG A 335 1.84 -55.76 2.32
N THR A 336 1.31 -56.72 1.59
CA THR A 336 1.43 -56.86 0.14
C THR A 336 0.87 -55.64 -0.58
N SER A 337 1.51 -55.30 -1.70
CA SER A 337 1.13 -54.18 -2.56
C SER A 337 -0.20 -54.42 -3.24
N THR A 338 -1.30 -54.05 -2.57
CA THR A 338 -2.54 -53.71 -3.26
C THR A 338 -2.37 -52.34 -3.90
N THR A 339 -2.55 -52.24 -5.21
CA THR A 339 -2.65 -50.97 -5.94
C THR A 339 -3.96 -50.28 -5.52
N THR A 340 -3.93 -49.62 -4.36
CA THR A 340 -5.09 -48.93 -3.82
C THR A 340 -5.52 -47.81 -4.77
N SER A 341 -6.77 -47.89 -5.22
CA SER A 341 -7.36 -46.85 -6.05
C SER A 341 -7.34 -45.51 -5.30
N TYR A 342 -7.13 -44.41 -6.02
CA TYR A 342 -6.98 -43.09 -5.42
C TYR A 342 -8.19 -42.76 -4.52
N PRO A 343 -8.01 -42.61 -3.18
CA PRO A 343 -9.12 -42.59 -2.23
C PRO A 343 -9.89 -41.26 -2.21
N GLY A 344 -9.51 -40.30 -3.05
CA GLY A 344 -10.13 -38.97 -3.13
C GLY A 344 -9.48 -37.95 -2.19
N GLY A 345 -9.40 -36.70 -2.64
CA GLY A 345 -8.53 -35.69 -2.01
C GLY A 345 -8.91 -35.29 -0.58
N ARG A 346 -10.18 -35.42 -0.17
CA ARG A 346 -10.60 -35.22 1.23
C ARG A 346 -10.03 -36.34 2.11
N ASN A 347 -10.11 -37.59 1.65
CA ASN A 347 -9.67 -38.76 2.40
C ASN A 347 -8.15 -38.80 2.54
N VAL A 348 -7.40 -38.37 1.51
CA VAL A 348 -5.94 -38.18 1.62
C VAL A 348 -5.59 -37.18 2.72
N ILE A 349 -6.27 -36.03 2.80
CA ILE A 349 -6.04 -35.06 3.89
C ILE A 349 -6.46 -35.65 5.24
N ARG A 350 -7.60 -36.32 5.31
CA ARG A 350 -8.14 -36.96 6.52
C ARG A 350 -7.14 -37.96 7.11
N GLN A 351 -6.58 -38.85 6.27
CA GLN A 351 -5.53 -39.79 6.68
C GLN A 351 -4.24 -39.08 7.10
N ALA A 352 -3.80 -38.06 6.35
CA ALA A 352 -2.59 -37.33 6.71
C ALA A 352 -2.70 -36.57 8.05
N LEU A 353 -3.89 -36.08 8.40
CA LEU A 353 -4.15 -35.43 9.69
C LEU A 353 -4.15 -36.45 10.85
N LEU A 354 -4.74 -37.64 10.65
CA LEU A 354 -4.64 -38.76 11.60
C LEU A 354 -3.18 -39.18 11.83
N ASN A 355 -2.41 -39.36 10.74
CA ASN A 355 -0.98 -39.68 10.79
C ASN A 355 -0.15 -38.59 11.52
N LYS A 356 -0.65 -37.35 11.58
CA LYS A 356 -0.05 -36.22 12.30
C LYS A 356 -0.57 -36.05 13.74
N GLY A 357 -1.34 -37.02 14.26
CA GLY A 357 -1.84 -37.02 15.64
C GLY A 357 -3.13 -36.23 15.86
N THR A 358 -3.85 -35.85 14.82
CA THR A 358 -5.18 -35.22 14.97
C THR A 358 -6.17 -36.26 15.49
N LEU A 359 -6.84 -35.98 16.61
CA LEU A 359 -7.88 -36.87 17.14
C LEU A 359 -9.08 -36.94 16.19
N GLU A 360 -9.68 -38.13 16.04
CA GLU A 360 -10.83 -38.38 15.17
C GLU A 360 -12.00 -37.40 15.43
N GLN A 361 -12.32 -37.14 16.69
CA GLN A 361 -13.36 -36.17 17.10
C GLN A 361 -13.09 -34.71 16.66
N ALA A 362 -11.83 -34.34 16.41
CA ALA A 362 -11.45 -32.99 15.97
C ALA A 362 -11.28 -32.90 14.44
N LEU A 363 -11.28 -34.03 13.74
CA LEU A 363 -10.79 -34.17 12.37
C LEU A 363 -11.61 -33.39 11.35
N GLU A 364 -12.94 -33.47 11.42
CA GLU A 364 -13.82 -32.73 10.50
C GLU A 364 -13.71 -31.21 10.71
N THR A 365 -13.58 -30.76 11.97
CA THR A 365 -13.32 -29.36 12.33
C THR A 365 -11.97 -28.87 11.77
N THR A 366 -10.92 -29.68 11.88
CA THR A 366 -9.60 -29.37 11.29
C THR A 366 -9.66 -29.29 9.77
N ILE A 367 -10.41 -30.17 9.10
CA ILE A 367 -10.59 -30.14 7.64
C ILE A 367 -11.32 -28.86 7.18
N GLN A 368 -12.23 -28.30 7.98
CA GLN A 368 -12.95 -27.06 7.64
C GLN A 368 -12.03 -25.81 7.57
N ALA A 369 -10.81 -25.87 8.09
CA ALA A 369 -9.79 -24.83 7.85
C ALA A 369 -9.40 -24.71 6.35
N ILE A 370 -9.74 -25.70 5.51
CA ILE A 370 -9.42 -25.73 4.09
C ILE A 370 -10.69 -25.48 3.28
N SER A 371 -10.74 -24.36 2.55
CA SER A 371 -11.93 -24.01 1.75
C SER A 371 -12.28 -25.10 0.72
N PRO A 372 -13.57 -25.34 0.41
CA PRO A 372 -13.98 -26.35 -0.58
C PRO A 372 -13.32 -26.21 -1.95
N SER A 373 -13.06 -24.96 -2.37
CA SER A 373 -12.29 -24.65 -3.59
C SER A 373 -10.83 -25.09 -3.50
N THR A 374 -10.19 -24.95 -2.34
CA THR A 374 -8.80 -25.37 -2.10
C THR A 374 -8.73 -26.89 -1.99
N LEU A 375 -9.68 -27.55 -1.31
CA LEU A 375 -9.82 -29.02 -1.31
C LEU A 375 -9.93 -29.59 -2.74
N LYS A 376 -10.80 -29.00 -3.58
CA LYS A 376 -10.94 -29.41 -4.99
C LYS A 376 -9.65 -29.21 -5.79
N GLN A 377 -8.93 -28.10 -5.57
CA GLN A 377 -7.65 -27.82 -6.23
C GLN A 377 -6.54 -28.77 -5.76
N TYR A 378 -6.45 -29.05 -4.45
CA TYR A 378 -5.45 -29.98 -3.90
C TYR A 378 -5.73 -31.42 -4.35
N GLY A 379 -7.01 -31.81 -4.46
CA GLY A 379 -7.41 -33.12 -4.98
C GLY A 379 -6.93 -33.43 -6.41
N THR A 380 -6.61 -32.43 -7.24
CA THR A 380 -5.95 -32.69 -8.54
C THR A 380 -4.46 -33.00 -8.36
N THR A 381 -3.78 -32.35 -7.40
CA THR A 381 -2.40 -32.65 -7.03
C THR A 381 -2.30 -34.05 -6.46
N TYR A 382 -3.15 -34.38 -5.48
CA TYR A 382 -3.10 -35.68 -4.82
C TYR A 382 -3.39 -36.82 -5.78
N LYS A 383 -4.28 -36.65 -6.78
CA LYS A 383 -4.48 -37.68 -7.81
C LYS A 383 -3.18 -37.94 -8.60
N LEU A 384 -2.52 -36.88 -9.09
CA LEU A 384 -1.26 -37.00 -9.83
C LEU A 384 -0.15 -37.61 -8.97
N TRP A 385 -0.04 -37.18 -7.72
CA TRP A 385 0.92 -37.69 -6.74
C TRP A 385 0.68 -39.17 -6.41
N TRP A 386 -0.57 -39.58 -6.19
CA TRP A 386 -0.93 -40.97 -5.88
C TRP A 386 -0.54 -41.93 -7.01
N HIS A 387 -0.79 -41.53 -8.27
CA HIS A 387 -0.34 -42.31 -9.43
C HIS A 387 1.19 -42.39 -9.51
N TYR A 388 1.90 -41.26 -9.34
CA TYR A 388 3.37 -41.25 -9.34
C TYR A 388 3.96 -42.12 -8.21
N CYS A 389 3.41 -42.04 -7.00
CA CYS A 389 3.81 -42.87 -5.87
C CYS A 389 3.57 -44.36 -6.14
N SER A 390 2.44 -44.72 -6.76
CA SER A 390 2.15 -46.09 -7.15
C SER A 390 3.11 -46.61 -8.24
N GLU A 391 3.49 -45.77 -9.21
CA GLU A 391 4.45 -46.12 -10.27
C GLU A 391 5.90 -46.21 -9.80
N LYS A 392 6.25 -45.49 -8.73
CA LYS A 392 7.61 -45.41 -8.18
C LYS A 392 7.81 -46.15 -6.86
N HIS A 393 6.78 -46.83 -6.37
CA HIS A 393 6.75 -47.53 -5.07
C HIS A 393 7.12 -46.63 -3.87
N ILE A 394 6.64 -45.38 -3.88
CA ILE A 394 6.87 -44.37 -2.84
C ILE A 394 5.67 -44.32 -1.89
N ASP A 395 5.89 -44.20 -0.58
CA ASP A 395 4.83 -43.89 0.39
C ASP A 395 4.33 -42.45 0.20
N ALA A 396 3.07 -42.31 -0.23
CA ALA A 396 2.43 -41.02 -0.50
C ALA A 396 2.33 -40.08 0.72
N PHE A 397 2.43 -40.61 1.95
CA PHE A 397 2.37 -39.86 3.21
C PHE A 397 3.72 -39.66 3.89
N ASN A 398 4.75 -40.43 3.52
CA ASN A 398 6.07 -40.40 4.17
C ASN A 398 7.23 -40.06 3.20
N ALA A 399 6.93 -39.60 1.99
CA ALA A 399 7.94 -39.24 1.00
C ALA A 399 8.89 -38.11 1.44
N SER A 400 10.15 -38.26 1.05
CA SER A 400 11.22 -37.29 1.25
C SER A 400 11.09 -36.06 0.34
N VAL A 401 11.84 -35.01 0.69
CA VAL A 401 12.02 -33.81 -0.15
C VAL A 401 12.55 -34.17 -1.55
N GLY A 402 13.41 -35.20 -1.65
CA GLY A 402 13.99 -35.63 -2.93
C GLY A 402 12.95 -36.22 -3.86
N GLU A 403 12.13 -37.14 -3.37
CA GLU A 403 11.03 -37.76 -4.11
C GLU A 403 9.99 -36.74 -4.58
N VAL A 404 9.65 -35.76 -3.71
CA VAL A 404 8.78 -34.64 -4.10
C VAL A 404 9.40 -33.79 -5.21
N ILE A 405 10.71 -33.54 -5.18
CA ILE A 405 11.40 -32.82 -6.26
C ILE A 405 11.37 -33.63 -7.56
N CYS A 406 11.62 -34.95 -7.50
CA CYS A 406 11.53 -35.84 -8.66
C CYS A 406 10.13 -35.86 -9.29
N PHE A 407 9.06 -35.86 -8.49
CA PHE A 407 7.68 -35.71 -8.98
C PHE A 407 7.42 -34.35 -9.64
N LEU A 408 7.90 -33.26 -9.03
CA LEU A 408 7.72 -31.94 -9.61
C LEU A 408 8.56 -31.75 -10.89
N GLN A 409 9.69 -32.45 -11.02
CA GLN A 409 10.48 -32.51 -12.26
C GLN A 409 9.75 -33.33 -13.33
N ASP A 410 9.20 -34.50 -13.00
CA ASP A 410 8.38 -35.33 -13.91
C ASP A 410 7.17 -34.55 -14.48
N LEU A 411 6.50 -33.76 -13.63
CA LEU A 411 5.45 -32.83 -14.06
C LEU A 411 5.97 -31.63 -14.87
N LEU A 412 7.21 -31.19 -14.65
CA LEU A 412 7.84 -30.13 -15.45
C LEU A 412 8.08 -30.63 -16.88
N ASP A 413 8.64 -31.82 -17.02
CA ASP A 413 9.02 -32.38 -18.31
C ASP A 413 7.79 -32.83 -19.12
N LYS A 414 6.78 -33.42 -18.47
CA LYS A 414 5.59 -33.97 -19.14
C LYS A 414 4.42 -32.99 -19.35
N ARG A 415 4.46 -31.76 -18.83
CA ARG A 415 3.33 -30.81 -18.87
C ARG A 415 3.79 -29.36 -18.99
N ASP A 416 3.12 -28.54 -19.81
CA ASP A 416 3.34 -27.08 -19.87
C ASP A 416 2.63 -26.31 -18.72
N TYR A 417 2.78 -26.80 -17.49
CA TYR A 417 2.31 -26.06 -16.32
C TYR A 417 3.18 -24.83 -16.06
N LYS A 418 2.57 -23.72 -15.64
CA LYS A 418 3.28 -22.49 -15.25
C LYS A 418 3.60 -22.50 -13.75
N TYR A 419 4.53 -21.66 -13.31
CA TYR A 419 5.04 -21.63 -11.92
C TYR A 419 3.96 -21.67 -10.82
N GLY A 420 2.83 -20.97 -11.00
CA GLY A 420 1.73 -20.96 -10.04
C GLY A 420 1.09 -22.33 -9.76
N THR A 421 1.12 -23.24 -10.76
CA THR A 421 0.66 -24.62 -10.61
C THR A 421 1.62 -25.42 -9.73
N PHE A 422 2.94 -25.33 -9.98
CA PHE A 422 3.96 -25.98 -9.13
C PHE A 422 3.93 -25.50 -7.69
N ASN A 423 3.76 -24.19 -7.46
CA ASN A 423 3.60 -23.69 -6.10
C ASN A 423 2.31 -24.20 -5.44
N SER A 424 1.23 -24.42 -6.20
CA SER A 424 0.01 -25.06 -5.70
C SER A 424 0.22 -26.54 -5.37
N HIS A 425 0.95 -27.29 -6.20
CA HIS A 425 1.31 -28.68 -5.93
C HIS A 425 2.15 -28.78 -4.64
N ARG A 426 3.19 -27.96 -4.51
CA ARG A 426 4.03 -27.86 -3.30
C ARG A 426 3.22 -27.54 -2.05
N SER A 427 2.25 -26.62 -2.12
CA SER A 427 1.38 -26.29 -0.99
C SER A 427 0.37 -27.40 -0.63
N ALA A 428 -0.06 -28.21 -1.60
CA ALA A 428 -0.87 -29.40 -1.33
C ALA A 428 -0.03 -30.51 -0.69
N LEU A 429 1.12 -30.86 -1.27
CA LEU A 429 2.00 -31.90 -0.76
C LEU A 429 2.48 -31.61 0.66
N ALA A 430 2.81 -30.36 0.98
CA ALA A 430 3.23 -29.96 2.33
C ALA A 430 2.18 -30.26 3.42
N LEU A 431 0.90 -30.38 3.06
CA LEU A 431 -0.14 -30.77 4.01
C LEU A 431 -0.08 -32.27 4.35
N ILE A 432 0.35 -33.12 3.41
CA ILE A 432 0.26 -34.58 3.52
C ILE A 432 1.59 -35.29 3.77
N THR A 433 2.72 -34.69 3.39
CA THR A 433 4.09 -35.20 3.63
C THR A 433 4.57 -34.88 5.06
N PRO A 434 5.62 -35.56 5.58
CA PRO A 434 6.15 -35.30 6.90
C PRO A 434 7.00 -34.01 6.95
N GLY A 435 7.14 -33.45 8.14
CA GLY A 435 7.94 -32.24 8.39
C GLY A 435 7.46 -30.98 7.65
N ASP A 436 8.31 -29.95 7.62
CA ASP A 436 8.02 -28.69 6.92
C ASP A 436 8.67 -28.67 5.53
N LEU A 437 8.02 -29.36 4.58
CA LEU A 437 8.33 -29.30 3.14
C LEU A 437 8.38 -27.83 2.64
N GLY A 438 7.59 -26.95 3.24
CA GLY A 438 7.58 -25.51 2.96
C GLY A 438 8.93 -24.83 3.23
N GLN A 439 9.70 -25.30 4.22
CA GLN A 439 10.96 -24.67 4.62
C GLN A 439 12.20 -25.21 3.90
N SER A 440 12.12 -26.39 3.27
CA SER A 440 13.23 -27.01 2.53
C SER A 440 13.96 -26.04 1.59
N THR A 441 15.27 -25.88 1.80
CA THR A 441 16.14 -25.02 0.98
C THR A 441 16.30 -25.56 -0.44
N LEU A 442 16.37 -26.89 -0.60
CA LEU A 442 16.44 -27.57 -1.89
C LEU A 442 15.16 -27.33 -2.71
N LEU A 443 13.98 -27.54 -2.12
CA LEU A 443 12.71 -27.31 -2.82
C LEU A 443 12.50 -25.83 -3.18
N LYS A 444 12.90 -24.91 -2.29
CA LYS A 444 12.92 -23.46 -2.61
C LYS A 444 13.85 -23.13 -3.78
N ARG A 445 15.03 -23.77 -3.88
CA ARG A 445 15.97 -23.62 -5.01
C ARG A 445 15.38 -24.21 -6.29
N PHE A 446 14.80 -25.40 -6.23
CA PHE A 446 14.13 -26.06 -7.36
C PHE A 446 13.01 -25.18 -7.93
N LEU A 447 12.07 -24.72 -7.09
CA LEU A 447 10.98 -23.84 -7.51
C LEU A 447 11.49 -22.49 -8.07
N LYS A 448 12.61 -21.95 -7.55
CA LYS A 448 13.28 -20.79 -8.17
C LYS A 448 13.81 -21.11 -9.57
N GLY A 449 14.33 -22.33 -9.79
CA GLY A 449 14.65 -22.87 -11.12
C GLY A 449 13.43 -22.88 -12.05
N VAL A 450 12.32 -23.49 -11.60
CA VAL A 450 11.04 -23.49 -12.34
C VAL A 450 10.58 -22.07 -12.68
N SER A 451 10.72 -21.09 -11.77
CA SER A 451 10.34 -19.70 -12.04
C SER A 451 11.22 -18.98 -13.06
N ARG A 452 12.46 -19.47 -13.30
CA ARG A 452 13.38 -18.96 -14.33
C ARG A 452 13.14 -19.63 -15.68
N LEU A 453 12.88 -20.94 -15.67
CA LEU A 453 12.53 -21.71 -16.88
C LEU A 453 11.14 -21.35 -17.41
N ARG A 454 10.21 -21.00 -16.51
CA ARG A 454 8.82 -20.60 -16.84
C ARG A 454 8.45 -19.31 -16.10
N PRO A 455 8.97 -18.14 -16.53
CA PRO A 455 8.65 -16.86 -15.93
C PRO A 455 7.15 -16.58 -15.88
N ALA A 456 6.69 -16.02 -14.76
CA ALA A 456 5.29 -15.63 -14.62
C ALA A 456 5.03 -14.31 -15.35
N THR A 457 4.41 -14.36 -16.52
CA THR A 457 3.94 -13.17 -17.23
C THR A 457 2.61 -12.68 -16.64
N PRO A 458 2.43 -11.36 -16.40
CA PRO A 458 1.13 -10.82 -16.04
C PRO A 458 0.17 -10.97 -17.22
N ARG A 459 -1.06 -11.46 -16.96
CA ARG A 459 -2.07 -11.63 -18.02
C ARG A 459 -2.44 -10.32 -18.72
N TYR A 460 -2.37 -9.21 -17.99
CA TYR A 460 -2.75 -7.88 -18.47
C TYR A 460 -1.62 -6.88 -18.17
N ASN A 461 -1.03 -6.33 -19.23
CA ASN A 461 -0.15 -5.15 -19.24
C ASN A 461 -0.91 -3.86 -19.62
N VAL A 462 -2.07 -3.99 -20.27
CA VAL A 462 -3.03 -2.93 -20.62
C VAL A 462 -4.43 -3.28 -20.10
N THR A 463 -5.36 -2.34 -20.16
CA THR A 463 -6.79 -2.56 -19.87
C THR A 463 -7.68 -1.86 -20.90
N TRP A 464 -8.98 -2.19 -20.92
CA TRP A 464 -9.97 -1.49 -21.74
C TRP A 464 -10.56 -0.29 -20.99
N ASP A 465 -11.15 0.66 -21.72
CA ASP A 465 -11.80 1.83 -21.13
C ASP A 465 -13.26 1.54 -20.70
N PRO A 466 -13.62 1.72 -19.42
CA PRO A 466 -15.01 1.62 -18.97
C PRO A 466 -16.01 2.53 -19.69
N SER A 467 -15.59 3.66 -20.27
CA SER A 467 -16.52 4.66 -20.83
C SER A 467 -17.39 4.08 -21.95
N GLY A 468 -16.82 3.30 -22.87
CA GLY A 468 -17.57 2.64 -23.95
C GLY A 468 -18.61 1.63 -23.43
N VAL A 469 -18.26 0.87 -22.39
CA VAL A 469 -19.17 -0.08 -21.73
C VAL A 469 -20.27 0.64 -20.96
N LEU A 470 -19.96 1.75 -20.29
CA LEU A 470 -20.96 2.58 -19.62
C LEU A 470 -21.94 3.20 -20.62
N LYS A 471 -21.47 3.69 -21.78
CA LYS A 471 -22.34 4.18 -22.87
C LYS A 471 -23.29 3.09 -23.36
N TYR A 472 -22.77 1.90 -23.71
CA TYR A 472 -23.60 0.76 -24.08
C TYR A 472 -24.63 0.38 -23.00
N LEU A 473 -24.23 0.41 -21.72
CA LEU A 473 -25.10 0.07 -20.60
C LEU A 473 -26.19 1.12 -20.35
N LYS A 474 -25.92 2.42 -20.61
CA LYS A 474 -26.91 3.49 -20.54
C LYS A 474 -28.07 3.19 -21.49
N ASP A 475 -27.75 2.93 -22.76
CA ASP A 475 -28.70 2.76 -23.85
C ASP A 475 -29.37 1.37 -23.87
N LEU A 476 -28.84 0.40 -23.11
CA LEU A 476 -29.38 -0.96 -23.04
C LEU A 476 -30.78 -1.02 -22.38
N ALA A 477 -31.80 -1.21 -23.21
CA ALA A 477 -33.18 -1.44 -22.80
C ALA A 477 -33.37 -2.79 -22.08
N THR A 478 -33.93 -2.75 -20.87
CA THR A 478 -34.06 -3.93 -19.98
C THR A 478 -35.50 -4.32 -19.58
N LYS A 479 -36.52 -3.50 -19.90
CA LYS A 479 -37.90 -3.68 -19.39
C LYS A 479 -38.45 -5.09 -19.68
N ASP A 480 -38.26 -5.58 -20.90
CA ASP A 480 -38.92 -6.80 -21.40
C ASP A 480 -38.03 -8.06 -21.31
N SER A 481 -36.88 -7.99 -20.62
CA SER A 481 -35.93 -9.10 -20.58
C SER A 481 -35.16 -9.19 -19.27
N LEU A 482 -35.55 -10.17 -18.44
CA LEU A 482 -34.81 -10.55 -17.24
C LEU A 482 -33.34 -10.88 -17.53
N LYS A 483 -33.04 -11.42 -18.72
CA LYS A 483 -31.65 -11.63 -19.17
C LYS A 483 -30.90 -10.30 -19.29
N ARG A 484 -31.40 -9.34 -20.07
CA ARG A 484 -30.75 -8.01 -20.23
C ARG A 484 -30.67 -7.26 -18.90
N LEU A 485 -31.71 -7.35 -18.06
CA LEU A 485 -31.72 -6.78 -16.71
C LEU A 485 -30.63 -7.38 -15.81
N SER A 486 -30.46 -8.71 -15.84
CA SER A 486 -29.38 -9.44 -15.13
C SER A 486 -27.99 -9.04 -15.64
N GLU A 487 -27.82 -8.97 -16.96
CA GLU A 487 -26.56 -8.61 -17.63
C GLU A 487 -26.15 -7.15 -17.35
N LYS A 488 -27.10 -6.20 -17.43
CA LYS A 488 -26.90 -4.78 -17.09
C LYS A 488 -26.52 -4.61 -15.62
N LEU A 489 -27.30 -5.18 -14.69
CA LEU A 489 -27.06 -5.06 -13.25
C LEU A 489 -25.73 -5.70 -12.83
N ALA A 490 -25.44 -6.93 -13.30
CA ALA A 490 -24.19 -7.62 -12.97
C ALA A 490 -22.95 -6.84 -13.44
N THR A 491 -23.01 -6.22 -14.62
CA THR A 491 -21.87 -5.50 -15.20
C THR A 491 -21.67 -4.13 -14.56
N LEU A 492 -22.75 -3.36 -14.35
CA LEU A 492 -22.66 -2.08 -13.62
C LEU A 492 -22.15 -2.30 -12.18
N LEU A 493 -22.70 -3.29 -11.47
CA LEU A 493 -22.28 -3.61 -10.10
C LEU A 493 -20.81 -4.06 -10.02
N ALA A 494 -20.32 -4.80 -11.03
CA ALA A 494 -18.91 -5.17 -11.12
C ALA A 494 -17.99 -3.96 -11.42
N LEU A 495 -18.47 -2.99 -12.21
CA LEU A 495 -17.76 -1.74 -12.48
C LEU A 495 -17.67 -0.88 -11.21
N ILE A 496 -18.80 -0.47 -10.63
CA ILE A 496 -18.83 0.52 -9.54
C ILE A 496 -18.20 0.04 -8.22
N THR A 497 -18.25 -1.27 -7.94
CA THR A 497 -17.69 -1.81 -6.68
C THR A 497 -16.21 -2.17 -6.78
N GLY A 498 -15.68 -2.35 -8.01
CA GLY A 498 -14.38 -3.01 -8.22
C GLY A 498 -14.29 -4.40 -7.57
N GLY A 499 -15.43 -5.03 -7.23
CA GLY A 499 -15.49 -6.23 -6.40
C GLY A 499 -14.91 -7.48 -7.06
N ARG A 500 -14.77 -8.57 -6.28
CA ARG A 500 -14.55 -9.90 -6.87
C ARG A 500 -15.89 -10.48 -7.27
N LEU A 501 -15.94 -11.21 -8.40
CA LEU A 501 -17.18 -11.86 -8.87
C LEU A 501 -17.79 -12.82 -7.84
N GLN A 502 -16.97 -13.42 -6.97
CA GLN A 502 -17.46 -14.20 -5.83
C GLN A 502 -18.29 -13.34 -4.86
N THR A 503 -17.82 -12.15 -4.50
CA THR A 503 -18.53 -11.19 -3.64
C THR A 503 -19.89 -10.82 -4.21
N LEU A 504 -19.97 -10.55 -5.53
CA LEU A 504 -21.24 -10.25 -6.20
C LEU A 504 -22.24 -11.43 -6.13
N SER A 505 -21.75 -12.67 -6.17
CA SER A 505 -22.58 -13.88 -6.02
C SER A 505 -22.98 -14.21 -4.57
N LEU A 506 -22.54 -13.41 -3.59
CA LEU A 506 -22.81 -13.56 -2.16
C LEU A 506 -23.68 -12.41 -1.61
N ILE A 507 -24.14 -11.50 -2.47
CA ILE A 507 -25.11 -10.47 -2.05
C ILE A 507 -26.45 -11.15 -1.77
N ARG A 508 -26.96 -10.94 -0.56
CA ARG A 508 -28.27 -11.36 -0.07
C ARG A 508 -29.21 -10.18 -0.02
N ILE A 509 -30.50 -10.40 -0.25
CA ILE A 509 -31.51 -9.35 -0.21
C ILE A 509 -31.83 -8.96 1.23
N SER A 510 -31.87 -9.95 2.14
CA SER A 510 -31.97 -9.74 3.58
C SER A 510 -30.88 -8.82 4.18
N ASN A 511 -29.74 -8.69 3.52
CA ASN A 511 -28.61 -7.83 3.94
C ASN A 511 -28.58 -6.46 3.23
N ILE A 512 -29.59 -6.10 2.45
CA ILE A 512 -29.69 -4.78 1.80
C ILE A 512 -30.44 -3.84 2.74
N VAL A 513 -29.80 -2.74 3.12
CA VAL A 513 -30.40 -1.64 3.87
C VAL A 513 -30.47 -0.42 2.97
N HIS A 514 -31.61 0.28 3.00
CA HIS A 514 -31.83 1.53 2.27
C HIS A 514 -31.53 2.71 3.18
N ASP A 515 -30.82 3.72 2.66
CA ASP A 515 -30.67 5.02 3.31
C ASP A 515 -31.05 6.15 2.33
N HIS A 516 -31.04 7.40 2.80
CA HIS A 516 -31.40 8.57 1.97
C HIS A 516 -30.38 8.90 0.85
N THR A 517 -29.21 8.26 0.86
CA THR A 517 -28.12 8.42 -0.11
C THR A 517 -28.00 7.25 -1.10
N GLY A 518 -28.58 6.09 -0.80
CA GLY A 518 -28.40 4.88 -1.61
C GLY A 518 -28.74 3.56 -0.90
N LEU A 519 -28.04 2.50 -1.31
CA LEU A 519 -28.10 1.18 -0.72
C LEU A 519 -26.80 0.85 0.03
N GLN A 520 -26.96 0.14 1.14
CA GLN A 520 -25.90 -0.44 1.95
C GLN A 520 -26.04 -1.97 1.92
N VAL A 521 -24.94 -2.70 1.68
CA VAL A 521 -24.97 -4.16 1.52
C VAL A 521 -23.86 -4.81 2.33
N ALA A 522 -24.24 -5.59 3.34
CA ALA A 522 -23.33 -6.40 4.13
C ALA A 522 -23.09 -7.78 3.49
N ILE A 523 -21.82 -8.17 3.30
CA ILE A 523 -21.45 -9.50 2.81
C ILE A 523 -21.13 -10.40 4.01
N THR A 524 -22.14 -11.11 4.52
CA THR A 524 -22.01 -11.98 5.70
C THR A 524 -21.37 -13.35 5.38
N ASP A 525 -21.54 -13.88 4.17
CA ASP A 525 -20.92 -15.14 3.76
C ASP A 525 -19.39 -15.04 3.63
N LEU A 526 -18.67 -15.99 4.26
CA LEU A 526 -17.21 -16.00 4.28
C LEU A 526 -16.59 -16.20 2.88
N THR A 527 -15.56 -15.40 2.60
CA THR A 527 -14.73 -15.51 1.39
C THR A 527 -13.32 -16.02 1.76
N LYS A 528 -12.53 -16.45 0.77
CA LYS A 528 -11.11 -16.80 0.98
C LYS A 528 -10.26 -15.64 1.56
N THR A 529 -10.77 -14.41 1.53
CA THR A 529 -10.12 -13.20 2.08
C THR A 529 -10.73 -12.71 3.39
N SER A 530 -11.79 -13.35 3.88
CA SER A 530 -12.32 -13.10 5.23
C SER A 530 -11.32 -13.62 6.27
N LEU A 531 -11.09 -12.84 7.34
CA LEU A 531 -10.22 -13.20 8.45
C LEU A 531 -10.98 -12.91 9.75
N VAL A 532 -10.72 -13.68 10.80
CA VAL A 532 -11.39 -13.55 12.11
C VAL A 532 -11.31 -12.11 12.67
N SER A 533 -10.21 -11.41 12.41
CA SER A 533 -9.95 -10.04 12.87
C SER A 533 -10.19 -8.94 11.81
N LYS A 534 -10.94 -9.24 10.74
CA LYS A 534 -11.36 -8.24 9.74
C LYS A 534 -12.87 -8.06 9.76
N ALA A 535 -13.30 -6.79 9.74
CA ALA A 535 -14.68 -6.44 9.45
C ALA A 535 -15.12 -7.07 8.12
N GLN A 536 -16.39 -7.49 8.05
CA GLN A 536 -16.94 -8.07 6.83
C GLN A 536 -16.97 -7.04 5.69
N PRO A 537 -16.85 -7.47 4.42
CA PRO A 537 -16.95 -6.57 3.30
C PRO A 537 -18.32 -5.89 3.27
N TYR A 538 -18.29 -4.57 3.07
CA TYR A 538 -19.48 -3.73 3.08
C TYR A 538 -19.47 -2.84 1.85
N ILE A 539 -20.56 -2.87 1.09
CA ILE A 539 -20.67 -2.19 -0.19
C ILE A 539 -21.70 -1.07 -0.05
N ARG A 540 -21.31 0.17 -0.36
CA ARG A 540 -22.23 1.31 -0.47
C ARG A 540 -22.45 1.62 -1.95
N ILE A 541 -23.71 1.75 -2.36
CA ILE A 541 -24.14 2.01 -3.74
C ILE A 541 -25.00 3.27 -3.71
N PRO A 542 -24.49 4.44 -4.10
CA PRO A 542 -25.28 5.67 -4.06
C PRO A 542 -26.43 5.66 -5.08
N PHE A 543 -27.47 6.44 -4.80
CA PHE A 543 -28.40 6.87 -5.85
C PHE A 543 -27.66 7.84 -6.77
N HIS A 544 -27.55 7.50 -8.05
CA HIS A 544 -26.99 8.38 -9.07
C HIS A 544 -28.14 9.19 -9.69
N GLN A 545 -28.16 10.49 -9.41
CA GLN A 545 -29.23 11.39 -9.84
C GLN A 545 -29.00 11.91 -11.26
N ASP A 546 -27.74 12.12 -11.66
CA ASP A 546 -27.37 12.72 -12.96
C ASP A 546 -27.76 11.84 -14.16
N ASP A 547 -27.72 10.50 -14.00
CA ASP A 547 -28.15 9.55 -15.03
C ASP A 547 -28.92 8.36 -14.42
N PRO A 548 -30.26 8.43 -14.41
CA PRO A 548 -31.12 7.35 -13.91
C PRO A 548 -30.91 6.01 -14.63
N ASN A 549 -30.47 6.01 -15.90
CA ASN A 549 -30.23 4.77 -16.65
C ASN A 549 -28.95 4.03 -16.23
N LEU A 550 -28.05 4.71 -15.51
CA LEU A 550 -26.84 4.15 -14.90
C LEU A 550 -26.96 3.99 -13.37
N CYS A 551 -28.07 4.42 -12.75
CA CYS A 551 -28.29 4.32 -11.31
C CYS A 551 -28.44 2.85 -10.85
N VAL A 552 -27.35 2.30 -10.31
CA VAL A 552 -27.27 0.89 -9.87
C VAL A 552 -28.21 0.61 -8.70
N ALA A 553 -28.41 1.57 -7.78
CA ALA A 553 -29.34 1.44 -6.67
C ALA A 553 -30.79 1.24 -7.16
N THR A 554 -31.26 2.10 -8.06
CA THR A 554 -32.59 1.97 -8.69
C THR A 554 -32.71 0.67 -9.47
N LEU A 555 -31.72 0.33 -10.30
CA LEU A 555 -31.72 -0.90 -11.09
C LEU A 555 -31.76 -2.17 -10.22
N MET A 556 -31.08 -2.15 -9.07
CA MET A 556 -31.09 -3.23 -8.09
C MET A 556 -32.46 -3.41 -7.43
N ASN A 557 -33.12 -2.31 -7.04
CA ASN A 557 -34.51 -2.34 -6.58
C ASN A 557 -35.47 -2.85 -7.67
N THR A 558 -35.34 -2.40 -8.92
CA THR A 558 -36.12 -2.92 -10.07
C THR A 558 -35.92 -4.41 -10.26
N TYR A 559 -34.67 -4.90 -10.20
CA TYR A 559 -34.36 -6.33 -10.32
C TYR A 559 -35.03 -7.15 -9.21
N ILE A 560 -34.93 -6.69 -7.95
CA ILE A 560 -35.56 -7.36 -6.79
C ILE A 560 -37.07 -7.45 -6.99
N ASN A 561 -37.71 -6.37 -7.41
CA ASN A 561 -39.16 -6.34 -7.67
C ASN A 561 -39.57 -7.28 -8.81
N VAL A 562 -38.91 -7.21 -9.98
CA VAL A 562 -39.20 -8.08 -11.15
C VAL A 562 -38.99 -9.56 -10.83
N THR A 563 -38.02 -9.88 -9.97
CA THR A 563 -37.70 -11.27 -9.60
C THR A 563 -38.47 -11.80 -8.38
N LYS A 564 -39.21 -10.95 -7.66
CA LYS A 564 -39.88 -11.28 -6.39
C LYS A 564 -40.73 -12.55 -6.47
N ASN A 565 -41.52 -12.70 -7.53
CA ASN A 565 -42.48 -13.79 -7.67
C ASN A 565 -41.89 -15.08 -8.28
N ILE A 566 -40.65 -15.04 -8.80
CA ILE A 566 -40.02 -16.17 -9.50
C ILE A 566 -38.80 -16.75 -8.77
N ARG A 567 -38.30 -16.08 -7.72
CA ARG A 567 -37.14 -16.54 -6.93
C ARG A 567 -37.43 -17.68 -5.95
N GLY A 568 -38.68 -17.86 -5.54
CA GLY A 568 -39.03 -18.75 -4.44
C GLY A 568 -38.25 -18.38 -3.17
N GLU A 569 -37.59 -19.35 -2.57
CA GLU A 569 -36.79 -19.22 -1.34
C GLU A 569 -35.38 -18.61 -1.55
N GLU A 570 -35.00 -18.25 -2.78
CA GLU A 570 -33.66 -17.74 -3.07
C GLU A 570 -33.46 -16.30 -2.54
N ASP A 571 -32.81 -16.16 -1.39
CA ASP A 571 -32.41 -14.88 -0.76
C ASP A 571 -31.25 -14.17 -1.48
N TYR A 572 -30.50 -14.86 -2.34
CA TYR A 572 -29.42 -14.24 -3.11
C TYR A 572 -29.95 -13.26 -4.16
N LEU A 573 -29.26 -12.14 -4.35
CA LEU A 573 -29.67 -11.09 -5.30
C LEU A 573 -29.92 -11.67 -6.70
N PHE A 574 -28.90 -12.30 -7.29
CA PHE A 574 -28.96 -12.83 -8.65
C PHE A 574 -29.48 -14.27 -8.71
N ILE A 575 -30.51 -14.48 -9.54
CA ILE A 575 -31.07 -15.79 -9.91
C ILE A 575 -30.88 -16.05 -11.40
N THR A 576 -30.87 -17.32 -11.82
CA THR A 576 -30.82 -17.68 -13.25
C THR A 576 -32.06 -17.19 -13.98
N PHE A 577 -31.87 -16.57 -15.16
CA PHE A 577 -32.99 -16.10 -15.99
C PHE A 577 -33.80 -17.24 -16.65
N SER A 578 -33.29 -18.47 -16.64
CA SER A 578 -33.98 -19.67 -17.12
C SER A 578 -34.53 -20.50 -15.96
N LYS A 579 -35.67 -21.16 -16.17
CA LYS A 579 -36.23 -22.15 -15.23
C LYS A 579 -35.31 -23.39 -15.13
N PRO A 580 -35.20 -24.05 -13.96
CA PRO A 580 -35.65 -23.55 -12.66
C PRO A 580 -34.83 -22.33 -12.23
N HIS A 581 -35.51 -21.29 -11.75
CA HIS A 581 -34.85 -20.08 -11.27
C HIS A 581 -34.15 -20.38 -9.94
N LYS A 582 -32.82 -20.42 -9.96
CA LYS A 582 -31.96 -20.75 -8.81
C LYS A 582 -30.80 -19.77 -8.72
N ARG A 583 -30.12 -19.71 -7.57
CA ARG A 583 -28.97 -18.82 -7.33
C ARG A 583 -27.97 -18.82 -8.49
N ALA A 584 -27.69 -17.64 -9.04
CA ALA A 584 -26.62 -17.46 -10.01
C ALA A 584 -25.26 -17.53 -9.33
N LYS A 585 -24.50 -18.60 -9.60
CA LYS A 585 -23.12 -18.76 -9.09
C LYS A 585 -22.17 -17.79 -9.81
N GLY A 586 -21.02 -17.49 -9.22
CA GLY A 586 -20.05 -16.54 -9.78
C GLY A 586 -19.57 -16.83 -11.21
N GLN A 587 -19.63 -18.09 -11.68
CA GLN A 587 -19.36 -18.44 -13.09
C GLN A 587 -20.49 -18.02 -14.04
N THR A 588 -21.75 -18.11 -13.60
CA THR A 588 -22.92 -17.63 -14.34
C THR A 588 -22.85 -16.11 -14.50
N ILE A 589 -22.57 -15.39 -13.40
CA ILE A 589 -22.38 -13.93 -13.40
C ILE A 589 -21.17 -13.54 -14.28
N ALA A 590 -20.07 -14.30 -14.23
CA ALA A 590 -18.93 -14.08 -15.12
C ALA A 590 -19.33 -14.21 -16.61
N ARG A 591 -20.17 -15.19 -16.96
CA ARG A 591 -20.67 -15.34 -18.35
C ARG A 591 -21.52 -14.15 -18.78
N TRP A 592 -22.42 -13.65 -17.93
CA TRP A 592 -23.24 -12.46 -18.20
C TRP A 592 -22.39 -11.21 -18.44
N ILE A 593 -21.40 -10.97 -17.58
CA ILE A 593 -20.44 -9.88 -17.75
C ILE A 593 -19.66 -10.07 -19.06
N LYS A 594 -19.24 -11.31 -19.40
CA LYS A 594 -18.58 -11.59 -20.69
C LYS A 594 -19.47 -11.19 -21.88
N THR A 595 -20.74 -11.60 -21.88
CA THR A 595 -21.71 -11.25 -22.94
C THR A 595 -21.81 -9.73 -23.08
N THR A 596 -21.94 -9.02 -21.96
CA THR A 596 -22.10 -7.56 -21.93
C THR A 596 -20.86 -6.84 -22.44
N LEU A 597 -19.66 -7.26 -22.01
CA LEU A 597 -18.38 -6.71 -22.50
C LEU A 597 -18.23 -6.93 -24.01
N GLN A 598 -18.57 -8.12 -24.51
CA GLN A 598 -18.50 -8.43 -25.94
C GLN A 598 -19.49 -7.59 -26.75
N ALA A 599 -20.72 -7.41 -26.26
CA ALA A 599 -21.74 -6.58 -26.92
C ALA A 599 -21.37 -5.08 -26.91
N ALA A 600 -20.61 -4.62 -25.91
CA ALA A 600 -20.06 -3.28 -25.81
C ALA A 600 -18.72 -3.08 -26.57
N GLY A 601 -18.31 -4.03 -27.41
CA GLY A 601 -17.10 -3.91 -28.25
C GLY A 601 -15.76 -4.22 -27.57
N VAL A 602 -15.75 -4.72 -26.32
CA VAL A 602 -14.51 -5.15 -25.66
C VAL A 602 -14.07 -6.51 -26.20
N ASP A 603 -12.81 -6.62 -26.64
CA ASP A 603 -12.24 -7.91 -27.05
C ASP A 603 -12.18 -8.89 -25.87
N THR A 604 -13.12 -9.84 -25.86
CA THR A 604 -13.19 -10.89 -24.83
C THR A 604 -12.29 -12.10 -25.12
N THR A 605 -11.55 -12.11 -26.23
CA THR A 605 -10.47 -13.06 -26.48
C THR A 605 -9.25 -12.71 -25.60
N MET A 606 -8.86 -11.44 -25.55
CA MET A 606 -7.90 -10.89 -24.59
C MET A 606 -8.50 -10.76 -23.18
N PHE A 607 -9.56 -9.95 -23.02
CA PHE A 607 -10.07 -9.52 -21.71
C PHE A 607 -11.17 -10.45 -21.17
N LYS A 608 -10.88 -11.18 -20.08
CA LYS A 608 -11.87 -12.04 -19.39
C LYS A 608 -12.68 -11.23 -18.36
N PRO A 609 -13.83 -11.72 -17.85
CA PRO A 609 -14.72 -10.96 -16.95
C PRO A 609 -14.06 -10.39 -15.68
N GLN A 610 -12.95 -10.98 -15.22
CA GLN A 610 -12.18 -10.47 -14.08
C GLN A 610 -11.36 -9.20 -14.42
N SER A 611 -11.24 -8.85 -15.71
CA SER A 611 -10.63 -7.60 -16.18
C SER A 611 -11.46 -6.36 -15.82
N THR A 612 -12.77 -6.48 -15.61
CA THR A 612 -13.65 -5.37 -15.20
C THR A 612 -13.12 -4.65 -13.96
N ARG A 613 -12.58 -5.40 -12.99
CA ARG A 613 -11.92 -4.82 -11.80
C ARG A 613 -10.63 -4.06 -12.13
N HIS A 614 -9.87 -4.46 -13.16
CA HIS A 614 -8.67 -3.74 -13.60
C HIS A 614 -9.07 -2.45 -14.30
N ALA A 615 -10.05 -2.52 -15.22
CA ALA A 615 -10.58 -1.39 -15.96
C ALA A 615 -11.18 -0.34 -15.01
N SER A 616 -12.09 -0.72 -14.10
CA SER A 616 -12.76 0.23 -13.21
C SER A 616 -11.82 0.85 -12.18
N THR A 617 -10.96 0.07 -11.51
CA THR A 617 -10.03 0.64 -10.52
C THR A 617 -8.94 1.51 -11.15
N SER A 618 -8.48 1.19 -12.37
CA SER A 618 -7.56 2.07 -13.11
C SER A 618 -8.25 3.34 -13.61
N ALA A 619 -9.51 3.26 -14.04
CA ALA A 619 -10.27 4.44 -14.47
C ALA A 619 -10.59 5.38 -13.30
N ALA A 620 -10.94 4.85 -12.12
CA ALA A 620 -11.10 5.63 -10.91
C ALA A 620 -9.81 6.40 -10.54
N PHE A 621 -8.66 5.73 -10.61
CA PHE A 621 -7.36 6.36 -10.37
C PHE A 621 -7.04 7.45 -11.41
N ARG A 622 -7.29 7.20 -12.70
CA ARG A 622 -7.13 8.22 -13.76
C ARG A 622 -8.06 9.43 -13.60
N ARG A 623 -9.22 9.27 -12.95
CA ARG A 623 -10.14 10.37 -12.61
C ARG A 623 -9.84 11.02 -11.25
N GLY A 624 -8.64 10.84 -10.71
CA GLY A 624 -8.19 11.52 -9.49
C GLY A 624 -8.77 11.00 -8.17
N ILE A 625 -9.49 9.87 -8.17
CA ILE A 625 -9.99 9.29 -6.92
C ILE A 625 -8.80 8.87 -6.04
N PRO A 626 -8.74 9.29 -4.76
CA PRO A 626 -7.62 8.98 -3.87
C PRO A 626 -7.35 7.48 -3.77
N LEU A 627 -6.06 7.11 -3.74
CA LEU A 627 -5.63 5.71 -3.73
C LEU A 627 -6.25 4.93 -2.55
N GLU A 628 -6.31 5.53 -1.35
CA GLU A 628 -6.94 4.93 -0.17
C GLU A 628 -8.41 4.58 -0.43
N THR A 629 -9.17 5.49 -1.04
CA THR A 629 -10.58 5.26 -1.40
C THR A 629 -10.71 4.07 -2.37
N ILE A 630 -9.82 3.94 -3.36
CA ILE A 630 -9.79 2.81 -4.28
C ILE A 630 -9.42 1.50 -3.56
N LEU A 631 -8.43 1.53 -2.66
CA LEU A 631 -8.02 0.38 -1.86
C LEU A 631 -9.17 -0.13 -0.98
N LYS A 632 -9.80 0.78 -0.23
CA LYS A 632 -10.96 0.50 0.63
C LYS A 632 -12.13 -0.07 -0.17
N THR A 633 -12.53 0.61 -1.26
CA THR A 633 -13.68 0.22 -2.11
C THR A 633 -13.50 -1.17 -2.71
N ALA A 634 -12.32 -1.46 -3.27
CA ALA A 634 -12.05 -2.74 -3.89
C ALA A 634 -11.72 -3.87 -2.89
N GLY A 635 -11.67 -3.60 -1.59
CA GLY A 635 -11.35 -4.58 -0.54
C GLY A 635 -9.87 -5.00 -0.53
N TRP A 636 -8.97 -4.06 -0.76
CA TRP A 636 -7.54 -4.16 -0.44
C TRP A 636 -7.27 -3.58 0.95
N THR A 637 -6.08 -3.83 1.51
CA THR A 637 -5.59 -3.12 2.72
C THR A 637 -4.89 -1.84 2.31
N ASP A 638 -4.84 -0.85 3.19
CA ASP A 638 -4.31 0.49 2.88
C ASP A 638 -2.80 0.45 2.55
N SER A 639 -2.07 -0.50 3.15
CA SER A 639 -0.66 -0.81 2.85
C SER A 639 -0.44 -1.68 1.59
N SER A 640 -1.48 -1.96 0.80
CA SER A 640 -1.39 -2.97 -0.26
C SER A 640 -0.79 -2.44 -1.57
N SER A 641 0.46 -2.84 -1.85
CA SER A 641 1.07 -2.66 -3.18
C SER A 641 0.38 -3.47 -4.31
N THR A 642 -0.70 -4.20 -4.05
CA THR A 642 -1.41 -5.02 -5.04
C THR A 642 -2.00 -4.18 -6.18
N PHE A 643 -2.56 -3.00 -5.89
CA PHE A 643 -3.16 -2.15 -6.92
C PHE A 643 -2.12 -1.75 -7.98
N GLY A 644 -1.04 -1.08 -7.60
CA GLY A 644 0.01 -0.67 -8.53
C GLY A 644 0.68 -1.84 -9.25
N LYS A 645 0.99 -2.94 -8.54
CA LYS A 645 1.67 -4.10 -9.15
C LYS A 645 0.83 -4.84 -10.18
N PHE A 646 -0.48 -4.98 -9.97
CA PHE A 646 -1.31 -5.92 -10.74
C PHE A 646 -2.53 -5.31 -11.44
N TYR A 647 -3.07 -4.20 -10.95
CA TYR A 647 -4.37 -3.67 -11.41
C TYR A 647 -4.28 -2.34 -12.13
N ASN A 648 -3.47 -1.38 -11.65
CA ASN A 648 -3.26 -0.11 -12.34
C ASN A 648 -2.58 -0.37 -13.69
N ARG A 649 -3.30 -0.16 -14.79
CA ARG A 649 -2.82 -0.40 -16.15
C ARG A 649 -3.22 0.74 -17.10
N PRO A 650 -2.34 1.10 -18.06
CA PRO A 650 -2.72 2.00 -19.14
C PRO A 650 -3.89 1.41 -19.94
N ILE A 651 -4.67 2.29 -20.57
CA ILE A 651 -5.66 1.85 -21.56
C ILE A 651 -4.91 1.29 -22.77
N LEU A 652 -5.48 0.30 -23.45
CA LEU A 652 -5.00 -0.13 -24.76
C LEU A 652 -5.18 1.02 -25.76
N GLU A 653 -4.09 1.74 -26.03
CA GLU A 653 -4.10 2.85 -26.98
C GLU A 653 -4.21 2.36 -28.43
N SER A 654 -5.10 3.01 -29.19
CA SER A 654 -5.30 2.76 -30.63
C SER A 654 -4.31 3.58 -31.45
N ASN A 655 -3.04 3.18 -31.45
CA ASN A 655 -1.96 3.79 -32.24
C ASN A 655 -1.82 5.32 -32.08
N SER A 656 -2.30 5.93 -31.00
CA SER A 656 -2.37 7.39 -30.81
C SER A 656 -1.02 8.08 -31.01
N TYR A 657 0.04 7.55 -30.41
CA TYR A 657 1.42 8.02 -30.62
C TYR A 657 1.84 7.92 -32.09
N ALA A 658 1.66 6.77 -32.73
CA ALA A 658 2.06 6.56 -34.12
C ALA A 658 1.27 7.47 -35.07
N ASN A 659 -0.04 7.60 -34.88
CA ASN A 659 -0.90 8.47 -35.67
C ASN A 659 -0.56 9.94 -35.47
N ALA A 660 -0.25 10.38 -34.24
CA ALA A 660 0.20 11.75 -33.99
C ALA A 660 1.50 12.05 -34.75
N ILE A 661 2.51 11.19 -34.63
CA ILE A 661 3.78 11.34 -35.37
C ILE A 661 3.59 11.29 -36.89
N LEU A 662 2.78 10.36 -37.40
CA LEU A 662 2.52 10.21 -38.84
C LEU A 662 1.66 11.34 -39.43
N ASN A 663 0.86 12.04 -38.60
CA ASN A 663 0.09 13.19 -39.04
C ASN A 663 0.91 14.49 -39.06
N ILE A 664 2.11 14.56 -38.43
CA ILE A 664 3.04 15.69 -38.59
C ILE A 664 3.41 15.89 -40.07
N ALA A 665 3.45 14.81 -40.86
CA ALA A 665 3.72 14.88 -42.31
C ALA A 665 2.49 15.31 -43.16
N LYS A 666 1.43 15.83 -42.54
CA LYS A 666 0.22 16.35 -43.21
C LYS A 666 -0.08 17.81 -42.85
N GLU A 667 0.73 18.41 -41.98
CA GLU A 667 0.77 19.83 -41.66
C GLU A 667 1.96 20.47 -42.38
#